data_AF-A0A8S1ZZ32-F1
#
_entry.id   AF-A0A8S1ZZ32-F1
#
_cell.length_a   1.000
_cell.length_b   1.000
_cell.length_c   1.000
_cell.angle_alpha   90.00
_cell.angle_beta   90.00
_cell.angle_gamma   90.00
#
_symmetry.space_group_name_H-M   'P 1'
#
loop_
_entity.id
_entity.type
_entity.pdbx_description
1 polymer ?
#
loop_
_entity_poly.entity_id
_entity_poly.type
_entity_poly.pdbx_seq_one_letter_code
_entity_poly.pdbx_strand_id
1 'polypeptide(L)'
;MNWVLWSFVIVLGGGLLLSEGASSSRPPVIKVGAIFGLNTMYGETANIAFKAAEEDVNSDPSFLGGSKLQILLNDAKRSGFLSIMGALQFMETNAVAIIGPQTSIMAHVLSHLANELTVPMLSFTALDPTLSPLQFPFFVQTAPSDLFLMRAIAEMITYYGWSDVVALYNDDDNSRNGVTALGDELEERRCRISYKAVLPLDVVITSPVEIIEELTKIRGMESRVIVVNTFPNTGKMIFKEAERLGMMEKGYVWIATTWLSSLLDSNLPLDTKLLNGVLTLRLHTPESRKKRDFAARWKNKLSNNKTIGLNVYGLYAYDTVWIIARAIKTLLEAGGNLSFSNDAKLGSLKGEALNLSALSRFDQGSQLLDYIVHTKMSGLTGPVQFHPDRSMLHPSYDIINLVDDRVHQIGYWSNYSGLSIVPPESFYSKPPNHSSSNQHLNSVTWPGGTSITPRGWVFRNNGRRLRIGVPDRASFKDFVSRVNGSSNKVHGYCIDVFEAAVKLLSYPVPHEFIFFGDGLTNPNYNELVNKVTTGVDFDAVVGDIAIVTKRTKIVDFTQPYIESGLVVVAPVTRLNENPWAFLRPFTLPMWGVTASFFVIVGAAIWILEHRINDEFRGPPRRQIITILWFTFSTMFFSHRETTVSTLGRMVLLIWLFVVLIITSSYTASLTSILTVQQLNSPIKGVDTLISSTGRIGFQVGSFAENYMTDELNIARSRLVPLASPEEYANALQNGTVAAIVDERPYIDLFLSDYCKFAIRGQEFTRCGWGFAFPRDSPLAVDMSTAILGLSETGELQKIHDKWLSKSNCSSPHGSQSGDSEQLNVHSFWGMFLVVGIACLVALFIHFFKIVRDFCKHTPEVEEEEVAIPSPKASRLTKLQTFLAFVDEKEEETKRRASVQTLVAVEPEPVFVSVKTFAPATVANLGPGFDFLGCAVDGLGDHVTLRVDPSVRAGEVSISEITGTTTKLSTNPLRNCAGIAAIATMKMLGIRSVGLSLDLHKGLPLGSGLGSSAASAAAAAVAVNEIFGRKLGSDQLVLAGLESEAKVSGYHADNIAPAIMGGFVLIRNYEPLDLKPLRFPSDKDLFFVLVSPEFEAPTKKMRAALPTEIPMVHHVWNSSQAAALVAAVLEGDAVMLGKALSSDKIVEPTRAPLIPGMEAVKKAALEAGAFGCTISGAGPTAVAVIDSEEKGQVIGEKMVEAFWKVGHLKSVASVKKLDKVGARLVNSISR
;
A
#
# COMPACT_ATOMS: atom_id res chain seq x y z
N MET A 1 -46.10 -31.60 -42.68
CA MET A 1 -45.59 -32.46 -41.59
C MET A 1 -45.63 -31.63 -40.31
N ASN A 2 -46.49 -31.88 -39.32
CA ASN A 2 -47.61 -32.83 -39.24
C ASN A 2 -48.71 -32.28 -38.32
N TRP A 3 -49.99 -32.39 -38.74
CA TRP A 3 -51.24 -32.48 -37.95
C TRP A 3 -51.54 -31.38 -36.89
N VAL A 4 -52.56 -30.50 -36.96
CA VAL A 4 -54.02 -30.58 -37.29
C VAL A 4 -54.91 -30.97 -36.08
N LEU A 5 -56.16 -30.46 -36.07
CA LEU A 5 -57.25 -30.54 -35.06
C LEU A 5 -57.14 -29.53 -33.90
N TRP A 6 -58.15 -28.71 -33.53
CA TRP A 6 -59.57 -28.50 -33.94
C TRP A 6 -59.82 -27.02 -34.32
N SER A 7 -60.52 -26.64 -35.41
CA SER A 7 -61.99 -26.61 -35.67
C SER A 7 -62.75 -25.50 -34.90
N PHE A 8 -63.32 -24.45 -35.55
CA PHE A 8 -64.63 -24.38 -36.26
C PHE A 8 -65.86 -24.57 -35.34
N VAL A 9 -67.01 -23.88 -35.47
CA VAL A 9 -67.50 -22.88 -36.47
C VAL A 9 -67.65 -21.50 -35.75
N ILE A 10 -68.55 -20.51 -35.95
CA ILE A 10 -69.75 -20.20 -36.79
C ILE A 10 -69.64 -18.74 -37.31
N VAL A 11 -70.11 -18.44 -38.53
CA VAL A 11 -70.43 -17.07 -39.00
C VAL A 11 -71.71 -17.11 -39.84
N LEU A 12 -72.78 -16.40 -39.42
CA LEU A 12 -73.80 -15.70 -40.26
C LEU A 12 -75.05 -15.28 -39.47
N GLY A 13 -75.65 -14.15 -39.87
CA GLY A 13 -76.96 -13.66 -39.40
C GLY A 13 -76.89 -12.75 -38.15
N GLY A 14 -77.41 -11.51 -38.18
CA GLY A 14 -77.96 -10.76 -39.31
C GLY A 14 -78.73 -9.51 -38.85
N GLY A 15 -78.98 -8.57 -39.77
CA GLY A 15 -79.85 -7.41 -39.53
C GLY A 15 -79.16 -6.05 -39.72
N LEU A 16 -79.71 -5.22 -40.61
CA LEU A 16 -79.45 -3.78 -40.61
C LEU A 16 -80.22 -3.15 -39.45
N LEU A 17 -79.60 -2.19 -38.76
CA LEU A 17 -80.30 -0.96 -38.39
C LEU A 17 -79.33 0.22 -38.58
N LEU A 18 -79.80 1.26 -39.26
CA LEU A 18 -79.11 2.55 -39.33
C LEU A 18 -79.28 3.24 -37.97
N SER A 19 -78.18 3.72 -37.41
CA SER A 19 -78.18 4.69 -36.31
C SER A 19 -77.35 5.90 -36.74
N GLU A 20 -77.83 7.08 -36.41
CA GLU A 20 -77.46 8.32 -37.08
C GLU A 20 -76.01 8.75 -36.81
N GLY A 21 -75.39 9.36 -37.81
CA GLY A 21 -74.05 9.94 -37.68
C GLY A 21 -74.06 11.16 -36.75
N ALA A 22 -73.90 10.94 -35.45
CA ALA A 22 -73.70 12.00 -34.47
C ALA A 22 -72.39 12.75 -34.75
N SER A 23 -72.49 13.85 -35.50
CA SER A 23 -71.39 14.76 -35.81
C SER A 23 -70.70 15.22 -34.53
N SER A 24 -69.47 14.76 -34.28
CA SER A 24 -68.67 15.18 -33.13
C SER A 24 -68.30 16.67 -33.24
N SER A 25 -69.10 17.52 -32.62
CA SER A 25 -68.84 18.95 -32.51
C SER A 25 -67.72 19.19 -31.50
N ARG A 26 -66.49 19.31 -31.99
CA ARG A 26 -65.32 19.73 -31.18
C ARG A 26 -65.66 21.02 -30.42
N PRO A 27 -65.31 21.14 -29.12
CA PRO A 27 -65.63 22.34 -28.35
C PRO A 27 -64.89 23.56 -28.93
N PRO A 28 -65.55 24.72 -29.11
CA PRO A 28 -64.92 25.88 -29.72
C PRO A 28 -63.81 26.50 -28.86
N VAL A 29 -63.85 26.27 -27.54
CA VAL A 29 -62.84 26.70 -26.56
C VAL A 29 -62.53 25.54 -25.63
N ILE A 30 -61.24 25.27 -25.42
CA ILE A 30 -60.71 24.28 -24.49
C ILE A 30 -60.08 25.02 -23.31
N LYS A 31 -60.58 24.75 -22.11
CA LYS A 31 -60.21 25.48 -20.88
C LYS A 31 -59.11 24.74 -20.12
N VAL A 32 -58.11 25.48 -19.66
CA VAL A 32 -57.09 25.00 -18.71
C VAL A 32 -57.10 25.93 -17.50
N GLY A 33 -57.19 25.37 -16.29
CA GLY A 33 -57.13 26.16 -15.06
C GLY A 33 -55.70 26.51 -14.66
N ALA A 34 -55.48 27.61 -13.94
CA ALA A 34 -54.19 27.98 -13.36
C ALA A 34 -54.35 28.61 -11.96
N ILE A 35 -53.63 28.11 -10.96
CA ILE A 35 -53.80 28.50 -9.53
C ILE A 35 -52.49 29.07 -8.98
N PHE A 36 -52.35 30.40 -8.95
CA PHE A 36 -51.13 31.09 -8.50
C PHE A 36 -51.45 32.34 -7.68
N GLY A 37 -50.54 32.77 -6.80
CA GLY A 37 -50.64 34.05 -6.11
C GLY A 37 -50.02 35.16 -6.96
N LEU A 38 -50.84 36.04 -7.53
CA LEU A 38 -50.38 37.13 -8.41
C LEU A 38 -49.51 38.17 -7.69
N ASN A 39 -49.58 38.23 -6.37
CA ASN A 39 -48.74 39.06 -5.50
C ASN A 39 -47.38 38.40 -5.16
N THR A 40 -46.87 37.52 -6.03
CA THR A 40 -45.58 36.82 -5.85
C THR A 40 -44.75 36.86 -7.13
N MET A 41 -43.42 36.81 -6.97
CA MET A 41 -42.46 36.76 -8.08
C MET A 41 -42.78 35.63 -9.07
N TYR A 42 -43.03 34.41 -8.57
CA TYR A 42 -43.37 33.27 -9.42
C TYR A 42 -44.72 33.44 -10.12
N GLY A 43 -45.77 33.85 -9.41
CA GLY A 43 -47.11 34.02 -9.99
C GLY A 43 -47.22 35.17 -10.99
N GLU A 44 -46.51 36.28 -10.76
CA GLU A 44 -46.44 37.39 -11.73
C GLU A 44 -45.69 36.98 -13.00
N THR A 45 -44.55 36.29 -12.86
CA THR A 45 -43.79 35.75 -14.01
C THR A 45 -44.64 34.73 -14.77
N ALA A 46 -45.28 33.80 -14.07
CA ALA A 46 -46.14 32.77 -14.67
C ALA A 46 -47.31 33.36 -15.45
N ASN A 47 -48.00 34.37 -14.93
CA ASN A 47 -49.11 35.06 -15.62
C ASN A 47 -48.69 35.66 -16.98
N ILE A 48 -47.50 36.26 -17.05
CA ILE A 48 -46.95 36.81 -18.31
C ILE A 48 -46.60 35.66 -19.28
N ALA A 49 -45.97 34.60 -18.78
CA ALA A 49 -45.59 33.42 -19.57
C ALA A 49 -46.81 32.65 -20.12
N PHE A 50 -47.84 32.44 -19.30
CA PHE A 50 -49.09 31.78 -19.70
C PHE A 50 -49.79 32.54 -20.82
N LYS A 51 -49.89 33.87 -20.73
CA LYS A 51 -50.51 34.69 -21.79
C LYS A 51 -49.72 34.63 -23.09
N ALA A 52 -48.39 34.70 -23.03
CA ALA A 52 -47.55 34.53 -24.22
C ALA A 52 -47.71 33.13 -24.84
N ALA A 53 -47.87 32.08 -24.04
CA ALA A 53 -48.14 30.73 -24.54
C ALA A 53 -49.55 30.57 -25.12
N GLU A 54 -50.57 31.19 -24.52
CA GLU A 54 -51.95 31.22 -25.05
C GLU A 54 -52.01 31.99 -26.38
N GLU A 55 -51.35 33.14 -26.49
CA GLU A 55 -51.18 33.88 -27.75
C GLU A 55 -50.54 32.99 -28.83
N ASP A 56 -49.44 32.32 -28.50
CA ASP A 56 -48.63 31.58 -29.46
C ASP A 56 -49.31 30.28 -29.92
N VAL A 57 -50.00 29.56 -29.01
CA VAL A 57 -50.79 28.36 -29.37
C VAL A 57 -52.01 28.75 -30.22
N ASN A 58 -52.68 29.86 -29.92
CA ASN A 58 -53.84 30.33 -30.70
C ASN A 58 -53.46 31.06 -32.00
N SER A 59 -52.17 31.32 -32.24
CA SER A 59 -51.69 32.00 -33.46
C SER A 59 -51.86 31.17 -34.74
N ASP A 60 -51.94 29.84 -34.60
CA ASP A 60 -52.28 28.89 -35.65
C ASP A 60 -53.63 28.20 -35.32
N PRO A 61 -54.75 28.65 -35.90
CA PRO A 61 -56.07 28.03 -35.70
C PRO A 61 -56.16 26.57 -36.14
N SER A 62 -55.21 26.06 -36.93
CA SER A 62 -55.16 24.65 -37.31
C SER A 62 -54.52 23.76 -36.24
N PHE A 63 -53.74 24.32 -35.31
CA PHE A 63 -52.96 23.55 -34.34
C PHE A 63 -53.82 22.67 -33.43
N LEU A 64 -54.95 23.19 -32.93
CA LEU A 64 -55.98 22.43 -32.18
C LEU A 64 -57.21 22.10 -33.05
N GLY A 65 -57.05 22.07 -34.38
CA GLY A 65 -58.10 21.63 -35.30
C GLY A 65 -59.39 22.47 -35.27
N GLY A 66 -59.25 23.79 -35.09
CA GLY A 66 -60.35 24.78 -35.05
C GLY A 66 -60.74 25.27 -33.65
N SER A 67 -60.38 24.53 -32.59
CA SER A 67 -60.62 24.93 -31.20
C SER A 67 -59.59 25.97 -30.72
N LYS A 68 -59.98 26.88 -29.82
CA LYS A 68 -59.04 27.78 -29.13
C LYS A 68 -58.66 27.28 -27.74
N LEU A 69 -57.42 27.51 -27.32
CA LEU A 69 -56.99 27.31 -25.93
C LEU A 69 -57.34 28.56 -25.11
N GLN A 70 -57.81 28.39 -23.87
CA GLN A 70 -58.03 29.48 -22.92
C GLN A 70 -57.51 29.09 -21.53
N ILE A 71 -56.63 29.93 -20.96
CA ILE A 71 -56.11 29.76 -19.60
C ILE A 71 -56.95 30.59 -18.63
N LEU A 72 -57.70 29.91 -17.77
CA LEU A 72 -58.47 30.51 -16.70
C LEU A 72 -57.59 30.64 -15.46
N LEU A 73 -57.26 31.87 -15.06
CA LEU A 73 -56.36 32.14 -13.94
C LEU A 73 -57.13 32.54 -12.68
N ASN A 74 -56.87 31.85 -11.56
CA ASN A 74 -57.37 32.19 -10.24
C ASN A 74 -56.23 32.76 -9.37
N ASP A 75 -56.40 33.98 -8.87
CA ASP A 75 -55.45 34.61 -7.94
C ASP A 75 -55.68 34.11 -6.50
N ALA A 76 -54.85 33.15 -6.09
CA ALA A 76 -54.91 32.58 -4.76
C ALA A 76 -54.41 33.52 -3.65
N LYS A 77 -53.75 34.65 -3.97
CA LYS A 77 -53.26 35.66 -2.99
C LYS A 77 -52.43 35.11 -1.82
N ARG A 78 -51.72 33.98 -2.03
CA ARG A 78 -51.00 33.17 -1.01
C ARG A 78 -51.88 32.42 0.00
N SER A 79 -53.20 32.39 -0.19
CA SER A 79 -54.14 31.63 0.65
C SER A 79 -54.37 30.22 0.11
N GLY A 80 -54.19 29.22 0.98
CA GLY A 80 -54.55 27.83 0.66
C GLY A 80 -56.04 27.65 0.41
N PHE A 81 -56.89 28.33 1.19
CA PHE A 81 -58.34 28.29 1.01
C PHE A 81 -58.78 28.80 -0.37
N LEU A 82 -58.19 29.92 -0.85
CA LEU A 82 -58.47 30.44 -2.19
C LEU A 82 -57.91 29.54 -3.31
N SER A 83 -56.90 28.72 -3.02
CA SER A 83 -56.39 27.71 -3.94
C SER A 83 -57.40 26.56 -4.10
N ILE A 84 -58.03 26.11 -3.00
CA ILE A 84 -59.09 25.09 -3.00
C ILE A 84 -60.35 25.59 -3.73
N MET A 85 -60.80 26.82 -3.45
CA MET A 85 -61.92 27.42 -4.17
C MET A 85 -61.67 27.52 -5.67
N GLY A 86 -60.47 27.90 -6.09
CA GLY A 86 -60.09 27.96 -7.52
C GLY A 86 -60.07 26.59 -8.20
N ALA A 87 -59.56 25.55 -7.53
CA ALA A 87 -59.57 24.19 -8.07
C ALA A 87 -61.00 23.68 -8.32
N LEU A 88 -61.87 23.83 -7.32
CA LEU A 88 -63.29 23.47 -7.42
C LEU A 88 -63.98 24.23 -8.58
N GLN A 89 -63.71 25.53 -8.72
CA GLN A 89 -64.24 26.34 -9.82
C GLN A 89 -63.75 25.87 -11.21
N PHE A 90 -62.52 25.39 -11.35
CA PHE A 90 -62.02 24.84 -12.62
C PHE A 90 -62.61 23.46 -12.94
N MET A 91 -62.90 22.65 -11.93
CA MET A 91 -63.60 21.37 -12.07
C MET A 91 -65.11 21.54 -12.35
N GLU A 92 -65.77 22.57 -11.81
CA GLU A 92 -67.14 22.95 -12.19
C GLU A 92 -67.21 23.53 -13.62
N THR A 93 -66.19 24.28 -14.04
CA THR A 93 -66.20 24.94 -15.37
C THR A 93 -65.71 24.07 -16.53
N ASN A 94 -65.52 22.76 -16.32
CA ASN A 94 -65.02 21.78 -17.30
C ASN A 94 -63.63 22.14 -17.88
N ALA A 95 -62.64 22.37 -17.02
CA ALA A 95 -61.24 22.45 -17.42
C ALA A 95 -60.65 21.05 -17.68
N VAL A 96 -59.90 20.88 -18.77
CA VAL A 96 -59.30 19.57 -19.14
C VAL A 96 -58.00 19.27 -18.38
N ALA A 97 -57.37 20.29 -17.81
CA ALA A 97 -56.15 20.21 -17.00
C ALA A 97 -56.05 21.43 -16.06
N ILE A 98 -55.26 21.32 -15.00
CA ILE A 98 -54.97 22.41 -14.06
C ILE A 98 -53.46 22.62 -13.92
N ILE A 99 -53.01 23.86 -14.02
CA ILE A 99 -51.62 24.28 -13.78
C ILE A 99 -51.48 24.82 -12.35
N GLY A 100 -50.49 24.29 -11.62
CA GLY A 100 -50.22 24.63 -10.22
C GLY A 100 -50.71 23.55 -9.23
N PRO A 101 -51.00 23.92 -7.96
CA PRO A 101 -50.88 25.27 -7.42
C PRO A 101 -49.42 25.69 -7.31
N GLN A 102 -49.23 26.94 -6.89
CA GLN A 102 -47.91 27.51 -6.66
C GLN A 102 -47.09 26.80 -5.56
N THR A 103 -47.73 26.30 -4.48
CA THR A 103 -47.06 25.76 -3.29
C THR A 103 -47.37 24.30 -3.05
N SER A 104 -46.36 23.51 -2.65
CA SER A 104 -46.48 22.05 -2.47
C SER A 104 -47.47 21.64 -1.40
N ILE A 105 -47.59 22.40 -0.30
CA ILE A 105 -48.63 22.24 0.73
C ILE A 105 -50.02 22.08 0.08
N MET A 106 -50.32 22.94 -0.90
CA MET A 106 -51.59 22.87 -1.63
C MET A 106 -51.58 21.84 -2.76
N ALA A 107 -50.42 21.49 -3.31
CA ALA A 107 -50.34 20.40 -4.29
C ALA A 107 -50.74 19.05 -3.66
N HIS A 108 -50.35 18.76 -2.41
CA HIS A 108 -50.82 17.58 -1.69
C HIS A 108 -52.34 17.57 -1.54
N VAL A 109 -52.93 18.67 -1.05
CA VAL A 109 -54.38 18.79 -0.84
C VAL A 109 -55.16 18.67 -2.15
N LEU A 110 -54.74 19.38 -3.21
CA LEU A 110 -55.46 19.43 -4.47
C LEU A 110 -55.24 18.19 -5.34
N SER A 111 -54.13 17.47 -5.19
CA SER A 111 -53.90 16.22 -5.92
C SER A 111 -54.88 15.11 -5.52
N HIS A 112 -55.38 15.09 -4.28
CA HIS A 112 -56.48 14.20 -3.90
C HIS A 112 -57.78 14.48 -4.69
N LEU A 113 -58.08 15.76 -4.93
CA LEU A 113 -59.25 16.18 -5.72
C LEU A 113 -59.06 15.88 -7.22
N ALA A 114 -57.85 16.11 -7.73
CA ALA A 114 -57.45 15.76 -9.10
C ALA A 114 -57.52 14.25 -9.37
N ASN A 115 -57.14 13.41 -8.39
CA ASN A 115 -57.24 11.96 -8.46
C ASN A 115 -58.70 11.47 -8.60
N GLU A 116 -59.62 11.96 -7.77
CA GLU A 116 -61.03 11.52 -7.79
C GLU A 116 -61.76 11.96 -9.06
N LEU A 117 -61.58 13.22 -9.48
CA LEU A 117 -62.21 13.77 -10.70
C LEU A 117 -61.42 13.46 -11.99
N THR A 118 -60.34 12.69 -11.87
CA THR A 118 -59.41 12.30 -12.94
C THR A 118 -58.96 13.45 -13.84
N VAL A 119 -58.63 14.62 -13.26
CA VAL A 119 -58.16 15.81 -14.00
C VAL A 119 -56.63 15.90 -13.90
N PRO A 120 -55.87 15.84 -15.02
CA PRO A 120 -54.42 16.00 -15.00
C PRO A 120 -53.97 17.34 -14.44
N MET A 121 -52.99 17.31 -13.53
CA MET A 121 -52.57 18.45 -12.73
C MET A 121 -51.05 18.62 -12.78
N LEU A 122 -50.58 19.78 -13.26
CA LEU A 122 -49.18 20.00 -13.63
C LEU A 122 -48.61 21.22 -12.91
N SER A 123 -47.51 21.06 -12.17
CA SER A 123 -46.83 22.21 -11.53
C SER A 123 -45.35 22.26 -11.89
N PHE A 124 -44.80 23.47 -11.92
CA PHE A 124 -43.37 23.75 -12.09
C PHE A 124 -42.78 24.48 -10.87
N THR A 125 -43.58 24.73 -9.82
CA THR A 125 -43.13 25.34 -8.55
C THR A 125 -43.47 24.52 -7.31
N ALA A 126 -44.37 23.54 -7.41
CA ALA A 126 -44.63 22.56 -6.35
C ALA A 126 -43.75 21.31 -6.57
N LEU A 127 -42.51 21.38 -6.10
CA LEU A 127 -41.42 20.46 -6.46
C LEU A 127 -41.04 19.46 -5.35
N ASP A 128 -41.83 19.41 -4.27
CA ASP A 128 -41.64 18.55 -3.10
C ASP A 128 -41.37 17.08 -3.47
N PRO A 129 -40.34 16.43 -2.88
CA PRO A 129 -40.03 15.01 -3.11
C PRO A 129 -41.19 14.03 -2.83
N THR A 130 -42.11 14.40 -1.93
CA THR A 130 -43.19 13.53 -1.45
C THR A 130 -44.46 13.59 -2.30
N LEU A 131 -44.49 14.41 -3.36
CA LEU A 131 -45.56 14.44 -4.37
C LEU A 131 -45.47 13.22 -5.32
N SER A 132 -45.41 12.03 -4.73
CA SER A 132 -45.13 10.76 -5.42
C SER A 132 -46.26 10.36 -6.38
N PRO A 133 -45.94 9.96 -7.63
CA PRO A 133 -46.91 9.48 -8.61
C PRO A 133 -47.64 8.18 -8.21
N LEU A 134 -47.22 7.51 -7.12
CA LEU A 134 -47.91 6.37 -6.50
C LEU A 134 -49.10 6.81 -5.64
N GLN A 135 -48.99 7.95 -4.95
CA GLN A 135 -50.05 8.51 -4.10
C GLN A 135 -50.90 9.54 -4.87
N PHE A 136 -50.29 10.24 -5.82
CA PHE A 136 -50.89 11.32 -6.59
C PHE A 136 -50.84 11.02 -8.11
N PRO A 137 -51.52 9.95 -8.58
CA PRO A 137 -51.41 9.49 -9.97
C PRO A 137 -51.77 10.53 -11.04
N PHE A 138 -52.56 11.56 -10.73
CA PHE A 138 -52.89 12.63 -11.70
C PHE A 138 -51.99 13.88 -11.61
N PHE A 139 -51.00 13.88 -10.71
CA PHE A 139 -50.05 14.98 -10.55
C PHE A 139 -48.76 14.74 -11.36
N VAL A 140 -48.23 15.80 -11.99
CA VAL A 140 -46.98 15.77 -12.78
C VAL A 140 -46.12 17.00 -12.46
N GLN A 141 -44.86 16.77 -12.08
CA GLN A 141 -43.86 17.82 -11.92
C GLN A 141 -43.23 18.14 -13.28
N THR A 142 -43.45 19.35 -13.77
CA THR A 142 -43.00 19.83 -15.09
C THR A 142 -41.67 20.60 -15.04
N ALA A 143 -41.11 20.75 -13.85
CA ALA A 143 -39.70 21.05 -13.60
C ALA A 143 -39.10 19.97 -12.66
N PRO A 144 -37.77 19.80 -12.59
CA PRO A 144 -37.11 18.85 -11.68
C PRO A 144 -37.57 18.97 -10.22
N SER A 145 -37.83 17.83 -9.56
CA SER A 145 -38.11 17.77 -8.12
C SER A 145 -36.95 18.33 -7.28
N ASP A 146 -37.28 18.95 -6.14
CA ASP A 146 -36.31 19.41 -5.16
C ASP A 146 -35.44 18.27 -4.59
N LEU A 147 -35.83 16.99 -4.74
CA LEU A 147 -34.95 15.84 -4.45
C LEU A 147 -33.60 15.96 -5.17
N PHE A 148 -33.63 16.31 -6.46
CA PHE A 148 -32.40 16.45 -7.26
C PHE A 148 -31.59 17.70 -6.89
N LEU A 149 -32.26 18.75 -6.40
CA LEU A 149 -31.62 19.94 -5.85
C LEU A 149 -30.87 19.61 -4.54
N MET A 150 -31.49 18.83 -3.66
CA MET A 150 -30.85 18.39 -2.40
C MET A 150 -29.70 17.41 -2.65
N ARG A 151 -29.84 16.50 -3.63
CA ARG A 151 -28.75 15.66 -4.13
C ARG A 151 -27.57 16.47 -4.66
N ALA A 152 -27.84 17.49 -5.48
CA ALA A 152 -26.80 18.39 -6.00
C ALA A 152 -26.06 19.13 -4.87
N ILE A 153 -26.79 19.59 -3.84
CA ILE A 153 -26.21 20.23 -2.65
C ILE A 153 -25.39 19.23 -1.82
N ALA A 154 -25.87 18.00 -1.62
CA ALA A 154 -25.13 16.94 -0.92
C ALA A 154 -23.82 16.59 -1.65
N GLU A 155 -23.85 16.45 -2.97
CA GLU A 155 -22.63 16.21 -3.77
C GLU A 155 -21.65 17.39 -3.72
N MET A 156 -22.12 18.64 -3.72
CA MET A 156 -21.26 19.81 -3.47
C MET A 156 -20.63 19.78 -2.07
N ILE A 157 -21.38 19.39 -1.03
CA ILE A 157 -20.90 19.29 0.35
C ILE A 157 -19.80 18.23 0.47
N THR A 158 -20.00 17.04 -0.11
CA THR A 158 -18.99 15.97 -0.13
C THR A 158 -17.78 16.34 -1.01
N TYR A 159 -17.97 17.02 -2.14
CA TYR A 159 -16.88 17.46 -3.04
C TYR A 159 -15.90 18.42 -2.36
N TYR A 160 -16.39 19.33 -1.50
CA TYR A 160 -15.52 20.20 -0.70
C TYR A 160 -15.05 19.59 0.64
N GLY A 161 -15.42 18.33 0.91
CA GLY A 161 -14.92 17.56 2.06
C GLY A 161 -15.55 17.90 3.41
N TRP A 162 -16.78 18.42 3.44
CA TRP A 162 -17.46 18.80 4.69
C TRP A 162 -18.37 17.68 5.20
N SER A 163 -18.22 17.30 6.48
CA SER A 163 -19.03 16.25 7.14
C SER A 163 -20.31 16.78 7.80
N ASP A 164 -20.25 17.96 8.42
CA ASP A 164 -21.28 18.48 9.31
C ASP A 164 -21.86 19.79 8.77
N VAL A 165 -23.16 19.83 8.51
CA VAL A 165 -23.85 21.01 7.98
C VAL A 165 -25.04 21.44 8.83
N VAL A 166 -25.39 22.72 8.77
CA VAL A 166 -26.61 23.28 9.34
C VAL A 166 -27.62 23.49 8.23
N ALA A 167 -28.85 22.98 8.41
CA ALA A 167 -29.97 23.27 7.52
C ALA A 167 -30.88 24.31 8.16
N LEU A 168 -31.15 25.41 7.46
CA LEU A 168 -32.00 26.52 7.91
C LEU A 168 -33.13 26.74 6.91
N TYR A 169 -34.38 26.62 7.39
CA TYR A 169 -35.55 26.44 6.52
C TYR A 169 -36.85 26.94 7.16
N ASN A 170 -37.88 27.20 6.32
CA ASN A 170 -39.21 27.60 6.80
C ASN A 170 -40.03 26.36 7.26
N ASP A 171 -40.96 26.53 8.21
CA ASP A 171 -41.80 25.44 8.73
C ASP A 171 -43.00 25.11 7.81
N ASP A 172 -42.70 24.62 6.61
CA ASP A 172 -43.68 24.17 5.61
C ASP A 172 -43.28 22.82 5.00
N ASP A 173 -44.23 22.15 4.36
CA ASP A 173 -44.02 20.80 3.84
C ASP A 173 -42.87 20.72 2.83
N ASN A 174 -42.77 21.65 1.88
CA ASN A 174 -41.70 21.64 0.87
C ASN A 174 -40.33 21.84 1.52
N SER A 175 -40.26 22.76 2.48
CA SER A 175 -39.04 23.07 3.22
C SER A 175 -38.62 21.92 4.14
N ARG A 176 -39.57 21.32 4.88
CA ARG A 176 -39.37 20.14 5.74
C ARG A 176 -38.94 18.92 4.93
N ASN A 177 -39.69 18.57 3.89
CA ASN A 177 -39.44 17.39 3.04
C ASN A 177 -38.13 17.55 2.26
N GLY A 178 -37.81 18.75 1.78
CA GLY A 178 -36.50 19.06 1.20
C GLY A 178 -35.35 18.86 2.20
N VAL A 179 -35.49 19.32 3.45
CA VAL A 179 -34.45 19.14 4.49
C VAL A 179 -34.41 17.71 5.07
N THR A 180 -35.45 16.90 4.86
CA THR A 180 -35.40 15.44 5.06
C THR A 180 -34.62 14.78 3.94
N ALA A 181 -34.96 15.02 2.67
CA ALA A 181 -34.24 14.47 1.51
C ALA A 181 -32.75 14.89 1.48
N LEU A 182 -32.43 16.10 1.93
CA LEU A 182 -31.03 16.52 2.13
C LEU A 182 -30.34 15.71 3.23
N GLY A 183 -31.06 15.34 4.29
CA GLY A 183 -30.55 14.45 5.33
C GLY A 183 -30.21 13.07 4.78
N ASP A 184 -31.15 12.48 4.03
CA ASP A 184 -31.02 11.14 3.45
C ASP A 184 -29.83 11.09 2.46
N GLU A 185 -29.72 12.06 1.55
CA GLU A 185 -28.61 12.17 0.58
C GLU A 185 -27.25 12.46 1.27
N LEU A 186 -27.23 13.14 2.42
CA LEU A 186 -26.01 13.33 3.20
C LEU A 186 -25.61 12.05 3.94
N GLU A 187 -26.57 11.33 4.53
CA GLU A 187 -26.30 10.09 5.27
C GLU A 187 -25.72 8.99 4.36
N GLU A 188 -26.24 8.83 3.13
CA GLU A 188 -25.64 7.95 2.10
C GLU A 188 -24.16 8.29 1.83
N ARG A 189 -23.79 9.57 1.95
CA ARG A 189 -22.45 10.10 1.70
C ARG A 189 -21.60 10.25 2.99
N ARG A 190 -22.08 9.72 4.13
CA ARG A 190 -21.48 9.84 5.48
C ARG A 190 -21.33 11.27 6.02
N CYS A 191 -22.10 12.20 5.48
CA CYS A 191 -22.29 13.55 6.02
C CYS A 191 -23.55 13.57 6.91
N ARG A 192 -23.73 14.61 7.71
CA ARG A 192 -24.94 14.78 8.55
C ARG A 192 -25.36 16.23 8.71
N ILE A 193 -26.65 16.42 8.96
CA ILE A 193 -27.20 17.71 9.39
C ILE A 193 -27.03 17.82 10.92
N SER A 194 -26.05 18.60 11.37
CA SER A 194 -25.75 18.77 12.81
C SER A 194 -26.78 19.64 13.54
N TYR A 195 -27.52 20.48 12.82
CA TYR A 195 -28.63 21.27 13.36
C TYR A 195 -29.67 21.60 12.28
N LYS A 196 -30.96 21.54 12.66
CA LYS A 196 -32.11 21.89 11.84
C LYS A 196 -32.76 23.15 12.42
N ALA A 197 -32.41 24.31 11.90
CA ALA A 197 -32.92 25.62 12.30
C ALA A 197 -34.25 25.90 11.59
N VAL A 198 -35.33 25.94 12.36
CA VAL A 198 -36.71 26.11 11.85
C VAL A 198 -37.13 27.55 12.01
N LEU A 199 -37.65 28.16 10.94
CA LEU A 199 -38.21 29.52 10.93
C LEU A 199 -39.70 29.50 10.58
N PRO A 200 -40.53 30.42 11.12
CA PRO A 200 -41.93 30.53 10.70
C PRO A 200 -42.07 30.96 9.23
N LEU A 201 -43.31 30.95 8.72
CA LEU A 201 -43.60 31.27 7.32
C LEU A 201 -43.35 32.73 6.95
N ASP A 202 -43.03 32.94 5.66
CA ASP A 202 -42.83 34.23 4.97
C ASP A 202 -44.02 35.22 5.04
N VAL A 203 -45.18 34.75 5.54
CA VAL A 203 -46.41 35.52 5.75
C VAL A 203 -46.59 35.93 7.22
N VAL A 204 -45.88 35.28 8.14
CA VAL A 204 -45.94 35.49 9.60
C VAL A 204 -44.74 36.32 10.09
N ILE A 205 -43.57 36.17 9.46
CA ILE A 205 -42.36 36.96 9.78
C ILE A 205 -42.62 38.45 9.56
N THR A 206 -42.78 39.16 10.68
CA THR A 206 -42.90 40.63 10.74
C THR A 206 -41.71 41.29 11.46
N SER A 207 -40.82 40.49 12.05
CA SER A 207 -39.67 40.93 12.83
C SER A 207 -38.51 39.93 12.68
N PRO A 208 -37.23 40.36 12.63
CA PRO A 208 -36.08 39.47 12.48
C PRO A 208 -35.68 38.74 13.78
N VAL A 209 -36.40 38.91 14.90
CA VAL A 209 -36.00 38.37 16.22
C VAL A 209 -35.73 36.86 16.19
N GLU A 210 -36.66 36.07 15.65
CA GLU A 210 -36.53 34.61 15.58
C GLU A 210 -35.33 34.18 14.69
N ILE A 211 -35.07 34.92 13.61
CA ILE A 211 -33.90 34.72 12.74
C ILE A 211 -32.60 35.03 13.50
N ILE A 212 -32.57 36.09 14.30
CA ILE A 212 -31.41 36.48 15.12
C ILE A 212 -31.14 35.43 16.21
N GLU A 213 -32.19 34.85 16.83
CA GLU A 213 -32.04 33.77 17.81
C GLU A 213 -31.45 32.50 17.19
N GLU A 214 -31.98 32.04 16.06
CA GLU A 214 -31.43 30.88 15.33
C GLU A 214 -30.00 31.12 14.85
N LEU A 215 -29.70 32.25 14.22
CA LEU A 215 -28.34 32.61 13.80
C LEU A 215 -27.37 32.70 14.99
N THR A 216 -27.84 33.17 16.16
CA THR A 216 -27.02 33.21 17.38
C THR A 216 -26.70 31.81 17.90
N LYS A 217 -27.64 30.86 17.84
CA LYS A 217 -27.40 29.43 18.14
C LYS A 217 -26.35 28.86 17.18
N ILE A 218 -26.55 29.05 15.88
CA ILE A 218 -25.67 28.55 14.80
C ILE A 218 -24.23 29.08 14.95
N ARG A 219 -24.06 30.38 15.26
CA ARG A 219 -22.75 31.00 15.47
C ARG A 219 -21.95 30.34 16.61
N GLY A 220 -22.63 29.77 17.61
CA GLY A 220 -22.02 29.02 18.72
C GLY A 220 -21.67 27.55 18.42
N MET A 221 -22.12 27.01 17.28
CA MET A 221 -21.84 25.63 16.86
C MET A 221 -20.46 25.47 16.23
N GLU A 222 -20.06 24.22 15.98
CA GLU A 222 -18.78 23.88 15.33
C GLU A 222 -18.87 24.02 13.80
N SER A 223 -19.94 23.53 13.18
CA SER A 223 -20.17 23.64 11.73
C SER A 223 -20.26 25.11 11.29
N ARG A 224 -19.75 25.36 10.09
CA ARG A 224 -19.72 26.65 9.38
C ARG A 224 -20.31 26.57 7.98
N VAL A 225 -20.93 25.43 7.62
CA VAL A 225 -21.64 25.24 6.36
C VAL A 225 -23.14 25.35 6.63
N ILE A 226 -23.79 26.40 6.08
CA ILE A 226 -25.22 26.64 6.25
C ILE A 226 -25.93 26.51 4.90
N VAL A 227 -26.87 25.57 4.82
CA VAL A 227 -27.80 25.41 3.69
C VAL A 227 -29.08 26.18 4.00
N VAL A 228 -29.48 27.11 3.14
CA VAL A 228 -30.62 28.02 3.32
C VAL A 228 -31.73 27.67 2.33
N ASN A 229 -32.71 26.89 2.80
CA ASN A 229 -33.87 26.47 2.02
C ASN A 229 -35.14 27.22 2.48
N THR A 230 -35.34 28.44 1.97
CA THR A 230 -36.37 29.37 2.46
C THR A 230 -37.06 30.13 1.33
N PHE A 231 -38.13 30.86 1.66
CA PHE A 231 -38.76 31.80 0.74
C PHE A 231 -37.94 33.12 0.59
N PRO A 232 -38.06 33.84 -0.55
CA PRO A 232 -37.20 34.99 -0.85
C PRO A 232 -37.20 36.16 0.14
N ASN A 233 -38.25 36.37 0.97
CA ASN A 233 -38.26 37.49 1.92
C ASN A 233 -37.55 37.09 3.22
N THR A 234 -37.84 35.90 3.76
CA THR A 234 -37.08 35.25 4.83
C THR A 234 -35.59 35.21 4.46
N GLY A 235 -35.25 34.72 3.26
CA GLY A 235 -33.89 34.65 2.72
C GLY A 235 -33.12 35.97 2.77
N LYS A 236 -33.76 37.09 2.39
CA LYS A 236 -33.16 38.44 2.48
C LYS A 236 -32.87 38.86 3.92
N MET A 237 -33.75 38.52 4.87
CA MET A 237 -33.54 38.86 6.28
C MET A 237 -32.39 38.05 6.89
N ILE A 238 -32.28 36.76 6.54
CA ILE A 238 -31.21 35.87 7.01
C ILE A 238 -29.84 36.44 6.68
N PHE A 239 -29.56 36.76 5.40
CA PHE A 239 -28.23 37.25 5.01
C PHE A 239 -27.88 38.62 5.62
N LYS A 240 -28.86 39.53 5.73
CA LYS A 240 -28.68 40.83 6.38
C LYS A 240 -28.31 40.69 7.86
N GLU A 241 -29.00 39.81 8.59
CA GLU A 241 -28.72 39.58 10.01
C GLU A 241 -27.45 38.73 10.22
N ALA A 242 -27.13 37.83 9.29
CA ALA A 242 -25.88 37.07 9.28
C ALA A 242 -24.66 37.98 9.13
N GLU A 243 -24.69 38.96 8.22
CA GLU A 243 -23.65 39.99 8.10
C GLU A 243 -23.51 40.76 9.42
N ARG A 244 -24.62 41.27 9.98
CA ARG A 244 -24.63 42.00 11.27
C ARG A 244 -24.11 41.17 12.45
N LEU A 245 -24.13 39.84 12.36
CA LEU A 245 -23.63 38.91 13.38
C LEU A 245 -22.18 38.44 13.14
N GLY A 246 -21.51 38.88 12.06
CA GLY A 246 -20.15 38.48 11.68
C GLY A 246 -20.07 37.14 10.94
N MET A 247 -21.18 36.66 10.39
CA MET A 247 -21.30 35.33 9.76
C MET A 247 -21.07 35.35 8.24
N MET A 248 -20.72 36.50 7.66
CA MET A 248 -20.25 36.65 6.27
C MET A 248 -18.72 36.79 6.18
N GLU A 249 -18.01 36.53 7.27
CA GLU A 249 -16.54 36.58 7.35
C GLU A 249 -15.86 35.27 6.89
N LYS A 250 -14.53 35.33 6.74
CA LYS A 250 -13.69 34.21 6.32
C LYS A 250 -13.89 32.98 7.22
N GLY A 251 -14.35 31.88 6.62
CA GLY A 251 -14.52 30.58 7.28
C GLY A 251 -15.95 30.07 7.26
N TYR A 252 -16.94 30.93 7.01
CA TYR A 252 -18.32 30.53 6.74
C TYR A 252 -18.50 30.07 5.29
N VAL A 253 -19.49 29.22 5.08
CA VAL A 253 -19.98 28.74 3.78
C VAL A 253 -21.51 28.85 3.78
N TRP A 254 -22.06 29.46 2.75
CA TRP A 254 -23.51 29.64 2.58
C TRP A 254 -23.96 29.07 1.24
N ILE A 255 -24.94 28.17 1.28
CA ILE A 255 -25.54 27.54 0.09
C ILE A 255 -27.04 27.82 0.09
N ALA A 256 -27.52 28.72 -0.77
CA ALA A 256 -28.94 29.04 -0.90
C ALA A 256 -29.59 28.22 -2.04
N THR A 257 -30.80 27.70 -1.81
CA THR A 257 -31.56 26.99 -2.85
C THR A 257 -32.05 27.92 -3.96
N THR A 258 -32.81 27.39 -4.93
CA THR A 258 -33.19 28.07 -6.20
C THR A 258 -33.97 29.38 -6.04
N TRP A 259 -34.42 29.72 -4.84
CA TRP A 259 -35.05 31.01 -4.56
C TRP A 259 -34.10 32.19 -4.81
N LEU A 260 -32.79 32.04 -4.52
CA LEU A 260 -31.83 33.14 -4.63
C LEU A 260 -31.45 33.43 -6.09
N SER A 261 -31.15 32.39 -6.87
CA SER A 261 -30.93 32.53 -8.32
C SER A 261 -32.17 33.10 -9.03
N SER A 262 -33.36 32.64 -8.68
CA SER A 262 -34.62 33.16 -9.25
C SER A 262 -34.92 34.61 -8.87
N LEU A 263 -34.52 35.03 -7.66
CA LEU A 263 -34.63 36.40 -7.19
C LEU A 263 -33.70 37.35 -7.97
N LEU A 264 -32.46 36.91 -8.23
CA LEU A 264 -31.48 37.63 -9.03
C LEU A 264 -31.94 37.79 -10.48
N ASP A 265 -32.38 36.69 -11.12
CA ASP A 265 -32.88 36.70 -12.50
C ASP A 265 -34.13 37.59 -12.68
N SER A 266 -34.87 37.82 -11.59
CA SER A 266 -36.06 38.68 -11.56
C SER A 266 -35.74 40.18 -11.41
N ASN A 267 -34.47 40.58 -11.27
CA ASN A 267 -34.02 41.98 -11.06
C ASN A 267 -34.71 42.70 -9.88
N LEU A 268 -35.14 41.96 -8.85
CA LEU A 268 -35.83 42.54 -7.70
C LEU A 268 -34.83 43.16 -6.70
N PRO A 269 -35.16 44.26 -6.00
CA PRO A 269 -34.23 44.96 -5.11
C PRO A 269 -33.60 44.05 -4.06
N LEU A 270 -32.26 43.98 -4.09
CA LEU A 270 -31.40 43.15 -3.26
C LEU A 270 -30.05 43.86 -3.16
N ASP A 271 -29.48 43.96 -1.96
CA ASP A 271 -28.09 44.41 -1.82
C ASP A 271 -27.18 43.20 -2.00
N THR A 272 -26.60 43.10 -3.19
CA THR A 272 -25.75 42.00 -3.65
C THR A 272 -24.41 41.95 -2.93
N LYS A 273 -23.98 43.04 -2.28
CA LYS A 273 -22.71 43.10 -1.53
C LYS A 273 -22.76 42.22 -0.28
N LEU A 274 -23.93 42.12 0.34
CA LEU A 274 -24.17 41.31 1.54
C LEU A 274 -24.16 39.79 1.24
N LEU A 275 -24.00 39.42 -0.04
CA LEU A 275 -24.02 38.04 -0.55
C LEU A 275 -22.67 37.62 -1.16
N ASN A 276 -21.59 38.36 -0.92
CA ASN A 276 -20.29 38.05 -1.50
C ASN A 276 -19.77 36.68 -0.98
N GLY A 277 -19.54 35.76 -1.90
CA GLY A 277 -19.18 34.36 -1.64
C GLY A 277 -20.32 33.42 -1.27
N VAL A 278 -21.59 33.82 -1.46
CA VAL A 278 -22.74 32.91 -1.34
C VAL A 278 -22.87 32.05 -2.59
N LEU A 279 -22.96 30.74 -2.39
CA LEU A 279 -23.29 29.77 -3.44
C LEU A 279 -24.81 29.64 -3.60
N THR A 280 -25.27 29.44 -4.84
CA THR A 280 -26.66 29.07 -5.14
C THR A 280 -26.74 28.21 -6.40
N LEU A 281 -27.88 27.53 -6.57
CA LEU A 281 -28.17 26.72 -7.75
C LEU A 281 -29.30 27.38 -8.56
N ARG A 282 -29.21 27.34 -9.89
CA ARG A 282 -30.29 27.70 -10.82
C ARG A 282 -30.71 26.45 -11.59
N LEU A 283 -32.00 26.27 -11.85
CA LEU A 283 -32.47 25.22 -12.77
C LEU A 283 -31.81 25.39 -14.14
N HIS A 284 -31.08 24.38 -14.61
CA HIS A 284 -30.38 24.46 -15.89
C HIS A 284 -31.39 24.52 -17.04
N THR A 285 -31.11 25.36 -18.04
CA THR A 285 -31.90 25.45 -19.28
C THR A 285 -30.96 25.75 -20.46
N PRO A 286 -30.72 24.81 -21.40
CA PRO A 286 -29.75 24.99 -22.45
C PRO A 286 -30.00 26.21 -23.34
N GLU A 287 -28.93 26.87 -23.76
CA GLU A 287 -29.02 28.04 -24.64
C GLU A 287 -29.52 27.66 -26.04
N SER A 288 -30.73 28.12 -26.38
CA SER A 288 -31.39 27.84 -27.65
C SER A 288 -31.83 29.12 -28.34
N ARG A 289 -31.99 29.06 -29.67
CA ARG A 289 -32.55 30.19 -30.43
C ARG A 289 -33.93 30.60 -29.89
N LYS A 290 -34.80 29.64 -29.56
CA LYS A 290 -36.12 29.90 -28.98
C LYS A 290 -36.03 30.67 -27.66
N LYS A 291 -35.15 30.23 -26.75
CA LYS A 291 -34.92 30.87 -25.44
C LYS A 291 -34.49 32.32 -25.60
N ARG A 292 -33.54 32.60 -26.51
CA ARG A 292 -33.05 33.96 -26.80
C ARG A 292 -34.10 34.84 -27.49
N ASP A 293 -34.80 34.31 -28.49
CA ASP A 293 -35.87 35.04 -29.20
C ASP A 293 -37.04 35.37 -28.24
N PHE A 294 -37.39 34.46 -27.31
CA PHE A 294 -38.38 34.69 -26.25
C PHE A 294 -37.89 35.70 -25.20
N ALA A 295 -36.65 35.61 -24.73
CA ALA A 295 -36.08 36.59 -23.79
C ALA A 295 -36.05 38.01 -24.37
N ALA A 296 -35.78 38.14 -25.68
CA ALA A 296 -35.90 39.41 -26.39
C ALA A 296 -37.36 39.91 -26.47
N ARG A 297 -38.33 39.03 -26.75
CA ARG A 297 -39.77 39.37 -26.68
C ARG A 297 -40.20 39.78 -25.27
N TRP A 298 -39.68 39.12 -24.22
CA TRP A 298 -39.98 39.44 -22.83
C TRP A 298 -39.61 40.89 -22.49
N LYS A 299 -38.33 41.23 -22.71
CA LYS A 299 -37.78 42.57 -22.43
C LYS A 299 -38.46 43.67 -23.25
N ASN A 300 -38.80 43.39 -24.51
CA ASN A 300 -39.24 44.44 -25.45
C ASN A 300 -40.77 44.54 -25.62
N LYS A 301 -41.56 43.52 -25.24
CA LYS A 301 -43.02 43.49 -25.49
C LYS A 301 -43.87 42.95 -24.35
N LEU A 302 -43.45 41.90 -23.62
CA LEU A 302 -44.34 41.24 -22.65
C LEU A 302 -44.36 41.91 -21.27
N SER A 303 -43.25 42.50 -20.83
CA SER A 303 -43.18 43.11 -19.48
C SER A 303 -44.02 44.39 -19.32
N ASN A 304 -44.40 45.08 -20.41
CA ASN A 304 -45.23 46.30 -20.37
C ASN A 304 -44.75 47.33 -19.31
N ASN A 305 -43.46 47.69 -19.33
CA ASN A 305 -42.78 48.56 -18.36
C ASN A 305 -42.80 48.09 -16.88
N LYS A 306 -43.20 46.85 -16.58
CA LYS A 306 -42.91 46.24 -15.27
C LYS A 306 -41.42 45.92 -15.13
N THR A 307 -40.93 46.04 -13.91
CA THR A 307 -39.52 45.84 -13.53
C THR A 307 -39.09 44.38 -13.38
N ILE A 308 -40.01 43.41 -13.46
CA ILE A 308 -39.71 42.00 -13.19
C ILE A 308 -38.96 41.33 -14.36
N GLY A 309 -37.79 40.76 -14.05
CA GLY A 309 -36.96 39.99 -14.97
C GLY A 309 -37.53 38.60 -15.29
N LEU A 310 -36.98 37.97 -16.33
CA LEU A 310 -37.34 36.62 -16.75
C LEU A 310 -36.49 35.59 -15.97
N ASN A 311 -37.04 35.09 -14.87
CA ASN A 311 -36.49 33.93 -14.17
C ASN A 311 -36.84 32.59 -14.87
N VAL A 312 -36.13 31.53 -14.51
CA VAL A 312 -36.27 30.21 -15.15
C VAL A 312 -37.67 29.60 -14.97
N TYR A 313 -38.36 29.85 -13.86
CA TYR A 313 -39.74 29.40 -13.67
C TYR A 313 -40.72 30.02 -14.69
N GLY A 314 -40.40 31.19 -15.25
CA GLY A 314 -41.13 31.76 -16.40
C GLY A 314 -40.97 30.96 -17.70
N LEU A 315 -39.81 30.32 -17.92
CA LEU A 315 -39.59 29.43 -19.06
C LEU A 315 -40.39 28.13 -18.89
N TYR A 316 -40.37 27.54 -17.69
CA TYR A 316 -41.18 26.36 -17.37
C TYR A 316 -42.68 26.65 -17.44
N ALA A 317 -43.15 27.81 -16.98
CA ALA A 317 -44.56 28.20 -17.09
C ALA A 317 -45.07 28.22 -18.55
N TYR A 318 -44.25 28.74 -19.47
CA TYR A 318 -44.55 28.75 -20.90
C TYR A 318 -44.54 27.32 -21.50
N ASP A 319 -43.51 26.52 -21.17
CA ASP A 319 -43.40 25.15 -21.68
C ASP A 319 -44.48 24.21 -21.11
N THR A 320 -44.95 24.42 -19.88
CA THR A 320 -46.06 23.66 -19.26
C THR A 320 -47.34 23.79 -20.09
N VAL A 321 -47.66 24.99 -20.57
CA VAL A 321 -48.79 25.23 -21.48
C VAL A 321 -48.59 24.49 -22.81
N TRP A 322 -47.37 24.48 -23.35
CA TRP A 322 -47.06 23.75 -24.59
C TRP A 322 -47.10 22.23 -24.45
N ILE A 323 -46.75 21.67 -23.28
CA ILE A 323 -46.94 20.25 -22.97
C ILE A 323 -48.44 19.91 -23.03
N ILE A 324 -49.26 20.66 -22.31
CA ILE A 324 -50.73 20.46 -22.26
C ILE A 324 -51.34 20.61 -23.67
N ALA A 325 -50.96 21.66 -24.42
CA ALA A 325 -51.47 21.89 -25.77
C ALA A 325 -51.07 20.77 -26.75
N ARG A 326 -49.86 20.19 -26.62
CA ARG A 326 -49.42 19.04 -27.42
C ARG A 326 -50.15 17.75 -27.05
N ALA A 327 -50.38 17.51 -25.77
CA ALA A 327 -51.13 16.34 -25.32
C ALA A 327 -52.60 16.40 -25.75
N ILE A 328 -53.24 17.58 -25.63
CA ILE A 328 -54.59 17.84 -26.16
C ILE A 328 -54.62 17.63 -27.68
N LYS A 329 -53.65 18.18 -28.42
CA LYS A 329 -53.54 17.97 -29.86
C LYS A 329 -53.48 16.47 -30.20
N THR A 330 -52.62 15.72 -29.53
CA THR A 330 -52.43 14.27 -29.78
C THR A 330 -53.71 13.48 -29.48
N LEU A 331 -54.41 13.82 -28.40
CA LEU A 331 -55.71 13.24 -28.05
C LEU A 331 -56.78 13.50 -29.13
N LEU A 332 -56.85 14.73 -29.67
CA LEU A 332 -57.79 15.11 -30.72
C LEU A 332 -57.44 14.51 -32.10
N GLU A 333 -56.16 14.31 -32.40
CA GLU A 333 -55.68 13.63 -33.61
C GLU A 333 -55.90 12.11 -33.53
N ALA A 334 -55.83 11.51 -32.34
CA ALA A 334 -56.17 10.11 -32.07
C ALA A 334 -57.70 9.82 -32.08
N GLY A 335 -58.54 10.82 -32.35
CA GLY A 335 -60.00 10.68 -32.36
C GLY A 335 -60.66 10.71 -30.98
N GLY A 336 -59.91 11.09 -29.93
CA GLY A 336 -60.46 11.30 -28.58
C GLY A 336 -61.43 12.48 -28.55
N ASN A 337 -62.57 12.28 -27.89
CA ASN A 337 -63.50 13.36 -27.54
C ASN A 337 -63.08 14.02 -26.21
N LEU A 338 -63.65 15.19 -25.90
CA LEU A 338 -63.49 15.86 -24.61
C LEU A 338 -64.83 15.85 -23.87
N SER A 339 -65.12 14.77 -23.15
CA SER A 339 -66.37 14.60 -22.39
C SER A 339 -66.16 14.65 -20.88
N PHE A 340 -67.21 15.07 -20.19
CA PHE A 340 -67.26 15.25 -18.74
C PHE A 340 -68.53 14.58 -18.22
N SER A 341 -68.39 13.77 -17.17
CA SER A 341 -69.49 13.03 -16.55
C SER A 341 -69.68 13.41 -15.08
N ASN A 342 -70.88 13.23 -14.54
CA ASN A 342 -71.15 13.48 -13.13
C ASN A 342 -70.73 12.26 -12.30
N ASP A 343 -69.90 12.44 -11.28
CA ASP A 343 -69.48 11.32 -10.44
C ASP A 343 -70.64 10.82 -9.53
N ALA A 344 -70.86 9.51 -9.55
CA ALA A 344 -71.96 8.86 -8.83
C ALA A 344 -71.83 8.93 -7.29
N LYS A 345 -70.60 9.00 -6.75
CA LYS A 345 -70.36 9.20 -5.31
C LYS A 345 -70.83 10.61 -4.92
N LEU A 346 -70.39 11.63 -5.64
CA LEU A 346 -70.75 13.03 -5.40
C LEU A 346 -72.25 13.28 -5.58
N GLY A 347 -72.91 12.58 -6.51
CA GLY A 347 -74.35 12.65 -6.73
C GLY A 347 -75.23 12.26 -5.52
N SER A 348 -74.68 11.50 -4.55
CA SER A 348 -75.36 11.11 -3.30
C SER A 348 -75.30 12.16 -2.19
N LEU A 349 -74.41 13.15 -2.27
CA LEU A 349 -74.18 14.18 -1.25
C LEU A 349 -75.11 15.39 -1.40
N LYS A 350 -76.38 15.17 -1.77
CA LYS A 350 -77.38 16.24 -1.93
C LYS A 350 -77.86 16.75 -0.57
N GLY A 351 -77.13 17.73 -0.03
CA GLY A 351 -77.47 18.47 1.20
C GLY A 351 -77.23 19.98 1.04
N GLU A 352 -77.96 20.77 1.82
CA GLU A 352 -78.10 22.22 1.64
C GLU A 352 -76.90 23.04 2.14
N ALA A 353 -75.80 23.09 1.36
CA ALA A 353 -74.74 24.08 1.55
C ALA A 353 -73.85 24.32 0.31
N LEU A 354 -73.44 23.26 -0.38
CA LEU A 354 -72.44 23.30 -1.45
C LEU A 354 -72.90 22.45 -2.64
N ASN A 355 -72.83 23.01 -3.85
CA ASN A 355 -73.22 22.31 -5.09
C ASN A 355 -72.14 21.33 -5.58
N LEU A 356 -71.73 20.39 -4.73
CA LEU A 356 -70.72 19.37 -5.06
C LEU A 356 -71.16 18.46 -6.24
N SER A 357 -72.47 18.41 -6.55
CA SER A 357 -73.03 17.77 -7.73
C SER A 357 -72.75 18.47 -9.07
N ALA A 358 -72.14 19.66 -9.08
CA ALA A 358 -71.66 20.33 -10.29
C ALA A 358 -70.18 20.06 -10.62
N LEU A 359 -69.45 19.36 -9.74
CA LEU A 359 -68.10 18.87 -10.04
C LEU A 359 -68.19 17.72 -11.04
N SER A 360 -67.62 17.90 -12.22
CA SER A 360 -67.56 16.88 -13.25
C SER A 360 -66.22 16.13 -13.21
N ARG A 361 -66.29 14.85 -13.56
CA ARG A 361 -65.13 14.00 -13.83
C ARG A 361 -64.75 14.14 -15.30
N PHE A 362 -63.46 14.32 -15.59
CA PHE A 362 -62.98 14.35 -16.97
C PHE A 362 -62.72 12.93 -17.48
N ASP A 363 -63.55 12.45 -18.42
CA ASP A 363 -63.62 11.04 -18.80
C ASP A 363 -62.32 10.55 -19.47
N GLN A 364 -61.72 11.38 -20.35
CA GLN A 364 -60.47 11.08 -21.05
C GLN A 364 -59.23 11.50 -20.26
N GLY A 365 -59.36 11.88 -18.99
CA GLY A 365 -58.26 12.41 -18.18
C GLY A 365 -57.06 11.48 -18.06
N SER A 366 -57.27 10.16 -17.90
CA SER A 366 -56.18 9.17 -17.90
C SER A 366 -55.46 9.09 -19.26
N GLN A 367 -56.16 9.32 -20.37
CA GLN A 367 -55.56 9.33 -21.71
C GLN A 367 -54.78 10.63 -21.93
N LEU A 368 -55.32 11.78 -21.51
CA LEU A 368 -54.59 13.05 -21.58
C LEU A 368 -53.32 13.02 -20.71
N LEU A 369 -53.39 12.42 -19.51
CA LEU A 369 -52.22 12.19 -18.64
C LEU A 369 -51.16 11.33 -19.33
N ASP A 370 -51.56 10.24 -20.00
CA ASP A 370 -50.62 9.38 -20.73
C ASP A 370 -49.93 10.14 -21.89
N TYR A 371 -50.69 10.94 -22.66
CA TYR A 371 -50.11 11.82 -23.68
C TYR A 371 -49.23 12.94 -23.10
N ILE A 372 -49.49 13.43 -21.89
CA ILE A 372 -48.61 14.38 -21.17
C ILE A 372 -47.27 13.71 -20.85
N VAL A 373 -47.27 12.52 -20.25
CA VAL A 373 -46.04 11.80 -19.87
C VAL A 373 -45.25 11.37 -21.11
N HIS A 374 -45.91 10.95 -22.17
CA HIS A 374 -45.29 10.62 -23.46
C HIS A 374 -44.96 11.85 -24.35
N THR A 375 -45.21 13.09 -23.89
CA THR A 375 -44.89 14.29 -24.68
C THR A 375 -43.38 14.49 -24.81
N LYS A 376 -42.89 14.30 -26.05
CA LYS A 376 -41.52 14.64 -26.46
C LYS A 376 -41.51 15.97 -27.19
N MET A 377 -40.86 16.98 -26.64
CA MET A 377 -40.74 18.29 -27.30
C MET A 377 -39.40 19.00 -27.05
N SER A 378 -39.16 20.08 -27.78
CA SER A 378 -38.08 21.02 -27.52
C SER A 378 -38.69 22.40 -27.29
N GLY A 379 -38.69 22.84 -26.04
CA GLY A 379 -39.33 24.07 -25.55
C GLY A 379 -38.37 25.26 -25.48
N LEU A 380 -38.63 26.16 -24.53
CA LEU A 380 -37.70 27.19 -24.09
C LEU A 380 -36.67 26.67 -23.08
N THR A 381 -37.08 25.70 -22.26
CA THR A 381 -36.28 25.08 -21.19
C THR A 381 -35.25 24.08 -21.71
N GLY A 382 -35.48 23.49 -22.89
CA GLY A 382 -34.61 22.46 -23.48
C GLY A 382 -35.41 21.33 -24.13
N PRO A 383 -34.81 20.13 -24.27
CA PRO A 383 -35.53 18.91 -24.61
C PRO A 383 -36.36 18.43 -23.41
N VAL A 384 -37.69 18.40 -23.55
CA VAL A 384 -38.62 17.95 -22.50
C VAL A 384 -39.06 16.53 -22.79
N GLN A 385 -38.81 15.63 -21.84
CA GLN A 385 -39.16 14.21 -21.81
C GLN A 385 -39.32 13.74 -20.36
N PHE A 386 -40.20 12.77 -20.11
CA PHE A 386 -40.41 12.15 -18.81
C PHE A 386 -39.97 10.67 -18.81
N HIS A 387 -39.65 10.14 -17.63
CA HIS A 387 -39.52 8.72 -17.35
C HIS A 387 -40.91 8.06 -17.18
N PRO A 388 -41.02 6.72 -17.23
CA PRO A 388 -42.27 6.00 -16.95
C PRO A 388 -42.85 6.23 -15.55
N ASP A 389 -42.01 6.65 -14.58
CA ASP A 389 -42.44 7.07 -13.24
C ASP A 389 -42.92 8.54 -13.19
N ARG A 390 -43.07 9.21 -14.34
CA ARG A 390 -43.45 10.62 -14.50
C ARG A 390 -42.41 11.66 -14.00
N SER A 391 -41.23 11.24 -13.56
CA SER A 391 -40.12 12.16 -13.28
C SER A 391 -39.50 12.70 -14.58
N MET A 392 -38.78 13.83 -14.51
CA MET A 392 -38.11 14.41 -15.68
C MET A 392 -36.84 13.63 -16.03
N LEU A 393 -36.58 13.39 -17.32
CA LEU A 393 -35.51 12.51 -17.80
C LEU A 393 -34.08 12.94 -17.37
N HIS A 394 -33.81 14.25 -17.36
CA HIS A 394 -32.45 14.82 -17.20
C HIS A 394 -32.43 16.04 -16.25
N PRO A 395 -32.68 15.86 -14.94
CA PRO A 395 -32.61 16.95 -13.98
C PRO A 395 -31.16 17.47 -13.85
N SER A 396 -31.01 18.79 -13.92
CA SER A 396 -29.72 19.47 -13.92
C SER A 396 -29.83 20.92 -13.42
N TYR A 397 -28.73 21.43 -12.86
CA TYR A 397 -28.63 22.76 -12.27
C TYR A 397 -27.33 23.46 -12.68
N ASP A 398 -27.40 24.76 -12.94
CA ASP A 398 -26.22 25.64 -12.96
C ASP A 398 -25.78 25.91 -11.52
N ILE A 399 -24.48 25.78 -11.23
CA ILE A 399 -23.93 26.15 -9.92
C ILE A 399 -23.29 27.53 -10.01
N ILE A 400 -23.73 28.42 -9.13
CA ILE A 400 -23.45 29.86 -9.15
C ILE A 400 -22.74 30.26 -7.87
N ASN A 401 -21.72 31.10 -8.01
CA ASN A 401 -21.14 31.88 -6.94
C ASN A 401 -21.41 33.37 -7.16
N LEU A 402 -21.66 34.11 -6.08
CA LEU A 402 -21.89 35.55 -6.13
C LEU A 402 -20.61 36.28 -5.72
N VAL A 403 -20.04 37.11 -6.61
CA VAL A 403 -18.78 37.82 -6.37
C VAL A 403 -18.90 39.26 -6.87
N ASP A 404 -18.65 40.24 -6.00
CA ASP A 404 -18.55 41.67 -6.32
C ASP A 404 -19.64 42.19 -7.29
N ASP A 405 -20.91 41.99 -6.92
CA ASP A 405 -22.12 42.35 -7.70
C ASP A 405 -22.26 41.58 -9.05
N ARG A 406 -21.65 40.40 -9.17
CA ARG A 406 -21.70 39.55 -10.37
C ARG A 406 -22.07 38.11 -10.06
N VAL A 407 -22.84 37.54 -10.98
CA VAL A 407 -23.26 36.14 -10.99
C VAL A 407 -22.23 35.33 -11.77
N HIS A 408 -21.35 34.61 -11.08
CA HIS A 408 -20.32 33.76 -11.68
C HIS A 408 -20.76 32.30 -11.68
N GLN A 409 -21.01 31.72 -12.85
CA GLN A 409 -21.23 30.28 -12.96
C GLN A 409 -19.92 29.52 -12.79
N ILE A 410 -19.85 28.67 -11.76
CA ILE A 410 -18.66 27.86 -11.47
C ILE A 410 -18.72 26.47 -12.10
N GLY A 411 -19.91 26.02 -12.51
CA GLY A 411 -20.11 24.75 -13.20
C GLY A 411 -21.59 24.37 -13.32
N TYR A 412 -21.82 23.07 -13.44
CA TYR A 412 -23.10 22.41 -13.61
C TYR A 412 -23.15 21.20 -12.68
N TRP A 413 -24.36 20.79 -12.32
CA TRP A 413 -24.65 19.45 -11.80
C TRP A 413 -25.69 18.78 -12.70
N SER A 414 -25.59 17.47 -12.90
CA SER A 414 -26.64 16.65 -13.49
C SER A 414 -26.67 15.25 -12.87
N ASN A 415 -27.86 14.67 -12.73
CA ASN A 415 -28.07 13.27 -12.32
C ASN A 415 -27.54 12.24 -13.35
N TYR A 416 -26.75 12.66 -14.33
CA TYR A 416 -26.07 11.82 -15.33
C TYR A 416 -24.53 11.86 -15.24
N SER A 417 -23.97 12.90 -14.61
CA SER A 417 -22.54 13.21 -14.63
C SER A 417 -21.97 13.73 -13.30
N GLY A 418 -22.81 14.00 -12.31
CA GLY A 418 -22.40 14.75 -11.11
C GLY A 418 -21.95 16.18 -11.46
N LEU A 419 -20.97 16.68 -10.71
CA LEU A 419 -20.41 18.04 -10.83
C LEU A 419 -19.46 18.17 -12.03
N SER A 420 -19.67 19.17 -12.89
CA SER A 420 -18.91 19.35 -14.14
C SER A 420 -18.75 20.83 -14.53
N ILE A 421 -17.61 21.20 -15.14
CA ILE A 421 -17.43 22.52 -15.80
C ILE A 421 -17.98 22.55 -17.24
N VAL A 422 -18.32 21.40 -17.81
CA VAL A 422 -18.88 21.23 -19.17
C VAL A 422 -20.40 21.08 -19.09
N PRO A 423 -21.20 21.69 -20.00
CA PRO A 423 -22.67 21.58 -19.98
C PRO A 423 -23.19 20.13 -20.09
N PRO A 424 -24.27 19.77 -19.37
CA PRO A 424 -24.78 18.39 -19.27
C PRO A 424 -25.04 17.70 -20.61
N GLU A 425 -25.48 18.44 -21.63
CA GLU A 425 -25.86 17.94 -22.97
C GLU A 425 -24.69 17.24 -23.67
N SER A 426 -23.46 17.62 -23.32
CA SER A 426 -22.22 17.05 -23.83
C SER A 426 -22.01 15.59 -23.39
N PHE A 427 -22.66 15.16 -22.31
CA PHE A 427 -22.49 13.84 -21.70
C PHE A 427 -23.55 12.82 -22.11
N TYR A 428 -24.77 13.24 -22.50
CA TYR A 428 -25.87 12.32 -22.87
C TYR A 428 -25.60 11.45 -24.13
N SER A 429 -24.44 11.62 -24.77
CA SER A 429 -23.92 10.77 -25.88
C SER A 429 -22.95 9.67 -25.42
N LYS A 430 -22.60 9.63 -24.14
CA LYS A 430 -21.66 8.72 -23.47
C LYS A 430 -22.39 8.00 -22.33
N PRO A 431 -21.91 6.86 -21.80
CA PRO A 431 -22.48 6.28 -20.59
C PRO A 431 -22.36 7.24 -19.39
N PRO A 432 -23.29 7.19 -18.41
CA PRO A 432 -23.24 8.03 -17.22
C PRO A 432 -22.02 7.68 -16.37
N ASN A 433 -21.42 8.69 -15.73
CA ASN A 433 -20.23 8.51 -14.90
C ASN A 433 -20.20 9.55 -13.76
N HIS A 434 -20.24 9.05 -12.52
CA HIS A 434 -20.27 9.87 -11.30
C HIS A 434 -18.98 9.77 -10.47
N SER A 435 -17.93 9.12 -10.99
CA SER A 435 -16.65 8.93 -10.28
C SER A 435 -16.07 10.26 -9.81
N SER A 436 -15.62 10.33 -8.55
CA SER A 436 -15.04 11.55 -7.97
C SER A 436 -13.87 12.15 -8.78
N SER A 437 -13.09 11.31 -9.47
CA SER A 437 -11.98 11.74 -10.35
C SER A 437 -12.40 12.48 -11.61
N ASN A 438 -13.69 12.49 -11.97
CA ASN A 438 -14.26 13.29 -13.07
C ASN A 438 -15.10 14.48 -12.58
N GLN A 439 -15.30 14.62 -11.25
CA GLN A 439 -16.08 15.72 -10.70
C GLN A 439 -15.22 16.97 -10.58
N HIS A 440 -15.62 18.06 -11.24
CA HIS A 440 -14.85 19.30 -11.31
C HIS A 440 -15.74 20.55 -11.33
N LEU A 441 -15.35 21.55 -10.53
CA LEU A 441 -15.91 22.90 -10.52
C LEU A 441 -14.79 23.94 -10.64
N ASN A 442 -15.10 25.11 -11.20
CA ASN A 442 -14.18 26.26 -11.20
C ASN A 442 -13.97 26.82 -9.77
N SER A 443 -12.90 27.59 -9.59
CA SER A 443 -12.53 28.19 -8.30
C SER A 443 -13.64 29.08 -7.72
N VAL A 444 -14.01 28.81 -6.46
CA VAL A 444 -14.98 29.60 -5.69
C VAL A 444 -14.25 30.70 -4.92
N THR A 445 -14.84 31.90 -4.89
CA THR A 445 -14.53 32.94 -3.91
C THR A 445 -15.54 32.81 -2.78
N TRP A 446 -15.08 32.61 -1.55
CA TRP A 446 -15.90 32.36 -0.37
C TRP A 446 -16.12 33.66 0.45
N PRO A 447 -17.03 33.65 1.44
CA PRO A 447 -17.24 34.80 2.33
C PRO A 447 -15.94 35.29 2.95
N GLY A 448 -15.81 36.61 3.13
CA GLY A 448 -14.54 37.26 3.44
C GLY A 448 -13.53 37.35 2.28
N GLY A 449 -13.94 37.07 1.03
CA GLY A 449 -13.14 37.34 -0.18
C GLY A 449 -11.96 36.39 -0.41
N THR A 450 -11.97 35.19 0.16
CA THR A 450 -10.88 34.20 0.04
C THR A 450 -11.18 33.18 -1.06
N SER A 451 -10.18 32.77 -1.85
CA SER A 451 -10.29 31.64 -2.78
C SER A 451 -9.97 30.28 -2.13
N ILE A 452 -9.35 30.28 -0.94
CA ILE A 452 -9.06 29.08 -0.17
C ILE A 452 -10.37 28.54 0.41
N THR A 453 -10.71 27.29 0.08
CA THR A 453 -11.88 26.55 0.61
C THR A 453 -11.89 26.54 2.14
N PRO A 454 -12.97 27.00 2.78
CA PRO A 454 -13.15 26.85 4.23
C PRO A 454 -13.20 25.39 4.65
N ARG A 455 -12.74 25.07 5.85
CA ARG A 455 -12.80 23.71 6.43
C ARG A 455 -14.24 23.23 6.70
N GLY A 456 -15.21 24.14 6.70
CA GLY A 456 -16.60 23.84 7.05
C GLY A 456 -16.86 23.63 8.55
N TRP A 457 -15.83 23.61 9.41
CA TRP A 457 -15.96 23.58 10.86
C TRP A 457 -14.87 24.37 11.59
N VAL A 458 -15.15 24.76 12.84
CA VAL A 458 -14.21 25.35 13.82
C VAL A 458 -14.50 24.80 15.22
N PHE A 459 -13.54 24.91 16.15
CA PHE A 459 -13.82 24.63 17.57
C PHE A 459 -14.87 25.61 18.13
N ARG A 460 -15.70 25.15 19.08
CA ARG A 460 -16.75 26.00 19.71
C ARG A 460 -16.13 27.27 20.28
N ASN A 461 -16.72 28.42 19.95
CA ASN A 461 -16.22 29.74 20.33
C ASN A 461 -16.45 30.08 21.83
N ASN A 462 -16.65 29.07 22.67
CA ASN A 462 -17.00 29.16 24.09
C ASN A 462 -15.74 29.08 24.99
N GLY A 463 -14.53 29.04 24.40
CA GLY A 463 -13.26 28.93 25.13
C GLY A 463 -12.97 27.57 25.78
N ARG A 464 -13.83 26.56 25.57
CA ARG A 464 -13.65 25.19 26.09
C ARG A 464 -12.45 24.52 25.39
N ARG A 465 -11.45 24.11 26.17
CA ARG A 465 -10.32 23.30 25.69
C ARG A 465 -10.76 21.86 25.47
N LEU A 466 -10.10 21.15 24.55
CA LEU A 466 -10.25 19.69 24.43
C LEU A 466 -9.63 19.02 25.65
N ARG A 467 -10.40 18.16 26.31
CA ARG A 467 -9.99 17.42 27.51
C ARG A 467 -9.44 16.08 27.08
N ILE A 468 -8.13 15.95 27.13
CA ILE A 468 -7.41 14.77 26.67
C ILE A 468 -7.16 13.85 27.86
N GLY A 469 -7.83 12.69 27.88
CA GLY A 469 -7.55 11.66 28.87
C GLY A 469 -6.16 11.07 28.68
N VAL A 470 -5.37 11.00 29.74
CA VAL A 470 -4.03 10.38 29.73
C VAL A 470 -3.91 9.39 30.90
N PRO A 471 -3.25 8.22 30.72
CA PRO A 471 -3.12 7.23 31.80
C PRO A 471 -2.22 7.73 32.93
N ASP A 472 -2.66 7.56 34.17
CA ASP A 472 -1.84 7.75 35.37
C ASP A 472 -1.47 6.39 35.96
N ARG A 473 -0.22 5.98 35.77
CA ARG A 473 0.21 4.58 35.89
C ARG A 473 1.38 4.40 36.86
N ALA A 474 1.38 3.28 37.57
CA ALA A 474 2.45 2.91 38.50
C ALA A 474 3.79 2.59 37.80
N SER A 475 3.73 1.98 36.62
CA SER A 475 4.85 1.38 35.88
C SER A 475 5.12 2.06 34.53
N PHE A 476 6.33 1.89 33.98
CA PHE A 476 6.74 2.39 32.65
C PHE A 476 6.46 3.89 32.44
N LYS A 477 6.91 4.72 33.38
CA LYS A 477 6.60 6.16 33.49
C LYS A 477 7.22 7.05 32.40
N ASP A 478 8.15 6.51 31.61
CA ASP A 478 8.73 7.15 30.42
C ASP A 478 7.73 7.37 29.28
N PHE A 479 6.63 6.61 29.22
CA PHE A 479 5.60 6.77 28.19
C PHE A 479 4.64 7.93 28.49
N VAL A 480 4.12 7.96 29.72
CA VAL A 480 3.27 9.04 30.26
C VAL A 480 3.51 9.14 31.77
N SER A 481 3.85 10.33 32.27
CA SER A 481 3.90 10.61 33.70
C SER A 481 3.77 12.11 34.04
N ARG A 482 3.44 12.40 35.30
CA ARG A 482 3.26 13.77 35.84
C ARG A 482 4.60 14.42 36.20
N VAL A 483 4.74 15.71 35.88
CA VAL A 483 5.93 16.49 36.24
C VAL A 483 5.84 16.94 37.71
N ASN A 484 6.88 16.62 38.50
CA ASN A 484 6.96 17.00 39.91
C ASN A 484 6.83 18.53 40.08
N GLY A 485 5.92 18.95 40.97
CA GLY A 485 5.68 20.37 41.27
C GLY A 485 4.68 21.09 40.36
N SER A 486 3.95 20.40 39.47
CA SER A 486 2.86 21.01 38.68
C SER A 486 1.75 20.00 38.37
N SER A 487 0.54 20.22 38.88
CA SER A 487 -0.60 19.30 38.73
C SER A 487 -1.00 18.99 37.29
N ASN A 488 -0.88 19.98 36.40
CA ASN A 488 -1.39 19.91 35.02
C ASN A 488 -0.26 19.78 33.97
N LYS A 489 0.98 19.44 34.36
CA LYS A 489 2.07 19.19 33.42
C LYS A 489 2.34 17.69 33.30
N VAL A 490 2.23 17.21 32.07
CA VAL A 490 2.49 15.82 31.67
C VAL A 490 3.72 15.79 30.79
N HIS A 491 4.47 14.68 30.82
CA HIS A 491 5.59 14.41 29.93
C HIS A 491 5.71 12.90 29.68
N GLY A 492 6.50 12.51 28.68
CA GLY A 492 6.72 11.14 28.27
C GLY A 492 6.66 10.99 26.74
N TYR A 493 7.09 9.85 26.23
CA TYR A 493 7.14 9.52 24.79
C TYR A 493 5.83 9.87 24.07
N CYS A 494 4.70 9.39 24.57
CA CYS A 494 3.40 9.53 23.91
C CYS A 494 2.90 10.98 23.91
N ILE A 495 3.32 11.79 24.89
CA ILE A 495 3.01 13.22 24.99
C ILE A 495 3.86 14.02 24.01
N ASP A 496 5.17 13.75 23.93
CA ASP A 496 6.06 14.41 22.97
C ASP A 496 5.63 14.17 21.52
N VAL A 497 5.20 12.95 21.18
CA VAL A 497 4.65 12.62 19.85
C VAL A 497 3.37 13.41 19.57
N PHE A 498 2.43 13.45 20.52
CA PHE A 498 1.18 14.22 20.35
C PHE A 498 1.44 15.71 20.16
N GLU A 499 2.30 16.28 21.01
CA GLU A 499 2.74 17.68 20.95
C GLU A 499 3.54 18.00 19.68
N ALA A 500 4.27 17.04 19.10
CA ALA A 500 4.91 17.22 17.80
C ALA A 500 3.89 17.23 16.66
N ALA A 501 2.90 16.33 16.70
CA ALA A 501 1.86 16.24 15.66
C ALA A 501 0.95 17.47 15.66
N VAL A 502 0.54 17.97 16.83
CA VAL A 502 -0.26 19.20 16.96
C VAL A 502 0.46 20.42 16.37
N LYS A 503 1.80 20.47 16.37
CA LYS A 503 2.59 21.58 15.79
C LYS A 503 2.64 21.58 14.26
N LEU A 504 2.32 20.47 13.61
CA LEU A 504 2.20 20.39 12.14
C LEU A 504 0.80 20.81 11.64
N LEU A 505 -0.18 20.92 12.54
CA LEU A 505 -1.54 21.33 12.18
C LEU A 505 -1.57 22.83 11.83
N SER A 506 -2.29 23.18 10.77
CA SER A 506 -2.43 24.57 10.27
C SER A 506 -3.26 25.50 11.18
N TYR A 507 -3.50 25.11 12.43
CA TYR A 507 -4.47 25.71 13.35
C TYR A 507 -4.16 25.31 14.80
N PRO A 508 -4.42 26.17 15.80
CA PRO A 508 -4.23 25.81 17.19
C PRO A 508 -5.25 24.77 17.63
N VAL A 509 -4.80 23.74 18.35
CA VAL A 509 -5.64 22.77 19.05
C VAL A 509 -5.56 23.05 20.57
N PRO A 510 -6.40 23.94 21.11
CA PRO A 510 -6.36 24.30 22.53
C PRO A 510 -6.86 23.14 23.39
N HIS A 511 -5.96 22.52 24.15
CA HIS A 511 -6.24 21.32 24.92
C HIS A 511 -5.76 21.42 26.37
N GLU A 512 -6.17 20.47 27.19
CA GLU A 512 -5.69 20.20 28.54
C GLU A 512 -5.66 18.70 28.81
N PHE A 513 -4.63 18.21 29.49
CA PHE A 513 -4.50 16.80 29.84
C PHE A 513 -5.17 16.51 31.19
N ILE A 514 -5.98 15.46 31.26
CA ILE A 514 -6.65 14.99 32.46
C ILE A 514 -6.20 13.54 32.74
N PHE A 515 -5.61 13.33 33.91
CA PHE A 515 -5.13 12.03 34.34
C PHE A 515 -6.28 11.06 34.65
N PHE A 516 -6.15 9.81 34.23
CA PHE A 516 -7.05 8.70 34.52
C PHE A 516 -6.29 7.53 35.15
N GLY A 517 -6.61 7.25 36.42
CA GLY A 517 -5.89 6.30 37.28
C GLY A 517 -5.67 6.92 38.66
N ASP A 518 -4.99 6.18 39.53
CA ASP A 518 -4.57 6.64 40.87
C ASP A 518 -3.05 6.93 40.95
N GLY A 519 -2.27 6.56 39.93
CA GLY A 519 -0.81 6.63 39.92
C GLY A 519 -0.12 5.59 40.84
N LEU A 520 -0.90 4.74 41.52
CA LEU A 520 -0.46 3.67 42.44
C LEU A 520 -0.62 2.28 41.80
N THR A 521 -1.54 2.15 40.85
CA THR A 521 -1.80 0.95 40.04
C THR A 521 -1.71 1.28 38.54
N ASN A 522 -1.88 0.28 37.66
CA ASN A 522 -1.99 0.51 36.21
C ASN A 522 -3.49 0.60 35.84
N PRO A 523 -3.94 1.66 35.15
CA PRO A 523 -5.37 1.90 34.89
C PRO A 523 -5.96 0.94 33.84
N ASN A 524 -7.30 0.76 33.86
CA ASN A 524 -7.99 -0.04 32.85
C ASN A 524 -8.15 0.75 31.54
N TYR A 525 -7.31 0.45 30.55
CA TYR A 525 -7.31 1.10 29.23
C TYR A 525 -8.63 0.95 28.46
N ASN A 526 -9.46 -0.05 28.77
CA ASN A 526 -10.78 -0.18 28.14
C ASN A 526 -11.79 0.81 28.72
N GLU A 527 -11.71 1.12 30.01
CA GLU A 527 -12.54 2.16 30.65
C GLU A 527 -12.10 3.56 30.23
N LEU A 528 -10.79 3.80 30.13
CA LEU A 528 -10.21 5.04 29.60
C LEU A 528 -10.74 5.35 28.19
N VAL A 529 -10.74 4.38 27.29
CA VAL A 529 -11.24 4.54 25.92
C VAL A 529 -12.77 4.66 25.88
N ASN A 530 -13.51 3.92 26.71
CA ASN A 530 -14.97 4.08 26.83
C ASN A 530 -15.36 5.51 27.26
N LYS A 531 -14.54 6.21 28.05
CA LYS A 531 -14.80 7.60 28.46
C LYS A 531 -14.72 8.64 27.33
N VAL A 532 -14.21 8.26 26.15
CA VAL A 532 -14.30 9.08 24.92
C VAL A 532 -15.70 8.99 24.30
N THR A 533 -16.35 7.81 24.37
CA THR A 533 -17.64 7.58 23.67
C THR A 533 -18.81 8.32 24.31
N THR A 534 -18.67 8.78 25.55
CA THR A 534 -19.71 9.57 26.24
C THR A 534 -19.63 11.05 25.90
N GLY A 535 -18.47 11.57 25.48
CA GLY A 535 -18.18 13.01 25.34
C GLY A 535 -18.28 13.83 26.64
N VAL A 536 -18.72 13.22 27.75
CA VAL A 536 -18.92 13.89 29.05
C VAL A 536 -17.62 13.94 29.83
N ASP A 537 -16.75 12.94 29.72
CA ASP A 537 -15.47 12.87 30.43
C ASP A 537 -14.30 13.42 29.61
N PHE A 538 -13.99 12.77 28.48
CA PHE A 538 -12.86 13.10 27.60
C PHE A 538 -13.32 13.39 26.17
N ASP A 539 -12.65 14.32 25.51
CA ASP A 539 -12.88 14.67 24.10
C ASP A 539 -11.89 13.92 23.16
N ALA A 540 -10.80 13.39 23.71
CA ALA A 540 -9.84 12.45 23.09
C ALA A 540 -9.04 11.71 24.18
N VAL A 541 -8.28 10.67 23.82
CA VAL A 541 -7.31 10.02 24.72
C VAL A 541 -5.94 9.91 24.03
N VAL A 542 -4.90 10.28 24.78
CA VAL A 542 -3.49 10.26 24.36
C VAL A 542 -2.68 9.41 25.33
N GLY A 543 -1.83 8.55 24.78
CA GLY A 543 -1.05 7.57 25.52
C GLY A 543 -0.76 6.34 24.69
N ASP A 544 -0.20 5.34 25.34
CA ASP A 544 0.14 3.99 24.87
C ASP A 544 -1.08 3.10 24.56
N ILE A 545 -2.07 3.64 23.85
CA ILE A 545 -3.34 2.95 23.59
C ILE A 545 -3.18 1.97 22.43
N ALA A 546 -2.96 0.70 22.74
CA ALA A 546 -2.97 -0.38 21.75
C ALA A 546 -4.27 -0.41 20.92
N ILE A 547 -4.12 -0.33 19.60
CA ILE A 547 -5.20 -0.41 18.61
C ILE A 547 -5.66 -1.86 18.49
N VAL A 548 -6.83 -2.18 19.06
CA VAL A 548 -7.39 -3.55 19.07
C VAL A 548 -8.87 -3.58 18.68
N THR A 549 -9.32 -4.68 18.08
CA THR A 549 -10.64 -4.89 17.45
C THR A 549 -11.85 -4.60 18.36
N LYS A 550 -11.68 -4.63 19.68
CA LYS A 550 -12.73 -4.25 20.66
C LYS A 550 -12.89 -2.74 20.80
N ARG A 551 -11.80 -1.97 20.63
CA ARG A 551 -11.75 -0.50 20.75
C ARG A 551 -12.11 0.18 19.43
N THR A 552 -11.61 -0.32 18.30
CA THR A 552 -11.91 0.21 16.93
C THR A 552 -13.37 0.07 16.50
N LYS A 553 -14.22 -0.58 17.30
CA LYS A 553 -15.68 -0.58 17.14
C LYS A 553 -16.33 0.71 17.66
N ILE A 554 -15.79 1.29 18.73
CA ILE A 554 -16.43 2.35 19.53
C ILE A 554 -15.75 3.72 19.42
N VAL A 555 -14.47 3.75 19.04
CA VAL A 555 -13.67 4.96 18.79
C VAL A 555 -12.91 4.81 17.48
N ASP A 556 -12.55 5.94 16.88
CA ASP A 556 -11.55 5.97 15.82
C ASP A 556 -10.16 6.21 16.40
N PHE A 557 -9.14 5.73 15.69
CA PHE A 557 -7.74 5.88 16.07
C PHE A 557 -6.98 6.64 14.98
N THR A 558 -5.92 7.32 15.37
CA THR A 558 -4.91 7.77 14.40
C THR A 558 -4.21 6.57 13.74
N GLN A 559 -3.48 6.85 12.66
CA GLN A 559 -2.35 5.99 12.27
C GLN A 559 -1.45 5.70 13.49
N PRO A 560 -0.87 4.49 13.59
CA PRO A 560 -0.02 4.13 14.71
C PRO A 560 1.27 4.94 14.68
N TYR A 561 1.67 5.51 15.82
CA TYR A 561 2.90 6.30 15.94
C TYR A 561 4.10 5.47 16.46
N ILE A 562 3.85 4.22 16.82
CA ILE A 562 4.86 3.20 17.14
C ILE A 562 4.26 1.82 16.85
N GLU A 563 5.06 0.93 16.25
CA GLU A 563 4.71 -0.49 16.10
C GLU A 563 4.76 -1.17 17.48
N SER A 564 3.75 -1.99 17.81
CA SER A 564 3.67 -2.68 19.09
C SER A 564 3.04 -4.06 18.92
N GLY A 565 3.74 -5.09 19.36
CA GLY A 565 3.25 -6.46 19.33
C GLY A 565 3.66 -7.25 20.56
N LEU A 566 2.91 -8.30 20.86
CA LEU A 566 3.21 -9.21 21.96
C LEU A 566 4.46 -10.04 21.63
N VAL A 567 5.42 -10.01 22.55
CA VAL A 567 6.66 -10.78 22.49
C VAL A 567 6.79 -11.65 23.75
N VAL A 568 7.48 -12.79 23.63
CA VAL A 568 7.75 -13.69 24.77
C VAL A 568 9.13 -13.40 25.34
N VAL A 569 9.23 -13.11 26.64
CA VAL A 569 10.50 -12.88 27.34
C VAL A 569 10.79 -14.02 28.30
N ALA A 570 11.99 -14.58 28.25
CA ALA A 570 12.41 -15.68 29.12
C ALA A 570 13.88 -15.52 29.56
N PRO A 571 14.29 -16.14 30.69
CA PRO A 571 15.70 -16.20 31.08
C PRO A 571 16.52 -16.97 30.05
N VAL A 572 17.73 -16.51 29.78
CA VAL A 572 18.68 -17.14 28.85
C VAL A 572 19.97 -17.52 29.53
N THR A 573 20.47 -18.71 29.21
CA THR A 573 21.78 -19.20 29.67
C THR A 573 22.74 -19.35 28.49
N ARG A 574 23.94 -18.78 28.61
CA ARG A 574 25.04 -19.06 27.68
C ARG A 574 25.58 -20.45 28.02
N LEU A 575 25.64 -21.34 27.04
CA LEU A 575 26.29 -22.65 27.21
C LEU A 575 27.81 -22.44 27.20
N ASN A 576 28.43 -22.43 28.39
CA ASN A 576 29.88 -22.23 28.51
C ASN A 576 30.70 -23.29 27.75
N GLU A 577 31.88 -22.86 27.32
CA GLU A 577 32.86 -23.64 26.57
C GLU A 577 33.17 -25.00 27.22
N ASN A 578 33.13 -26.09 26.43
CA ASN A 578 33.39 -27.44 26.90
C ASN A 578 34.69 -27.99 26.27
N PRO A 579 35.76 -28.24 27.06
CA PRO A 579 37.05 -28.76 26.57
C PRO A 579 37.00 -30.11 25.84
N TRP A 580 35.87 -30.83 25.90
CA TRP A 580 35.64 -32.11 25.23
C TRP A 580 34.71 -32.00 24.01
N ALA A 581 34.51 -30.79 23.47
CA ALA A 581 33.63 -30.54 22.31
C ALA A 581 33.93 -31.46 21.10
N PHE A 582 35.21 -31.80 20.88
CA PHE A 582 35.67 -32.68 19.79
C PHE A 582 35.10 -34.11 19.83
N LEU A 583 34.57 -34.58 20.96
CA LEU A 583 33.91 -35.89 21.06
C LEU A 583 32.40 -35.85 20.74
N ARG A 584 31.77 -34.66 20.73
CA ARG A 584 30.33 -34.49 20.48
C ARG A 584 29.81 -34.82 19.06
N PRO A 585 30.59 -34.72 17.96
CA PRO A 585 30.07 -34.97 16.61
C PRO A 585 29.49 -36.38 16.39
N PHE A 586 29.93 -37.38 17.16
CA PHE A 586 29.43 -38.75 17.08
C PHE A 586 29.00 -39.29 18.45
N THR A 587 27.95 -40.10 18.45
CA THR A 587 27.45 -40.79 19.64
C THR A 587 28.38 -41.93 20.05
N LEU A 588 28.35 -42.33 21.33
CA LEU A 588 29.20 -43.42 21.83
C LEU A 588 29.01 -44.76 21.06
N PRO A 589 27.79 -45.17 20.64
CA PRO A 589 27.63 -46.32 19.76
C PRO A 589 28.32 -46.16 18.39
N MET A 590 28.29 -44.97 17.78
CA MET A 590 28.93 -44.72 16.48
C MET A 590 30.45 -44.85 16.56
N TRP A 591 31.07 -44.35 17.64
CA TRP A 591 32.49 -44.57 17.92
C TRP A 591 32.82 -46.07 18.08
N GLY A 592 31.99 -46.82 18.81
CA GLY A 592 32.18 -48.27 19.01
C GLY A 592 32.04 -49.11 17.73
N VAL A 593 31.03 -48.80 16.91
CA VAL A 593 30.84 -49.44 15.59
C VAL A 593 32.02 -49.14 14.68
N THR A 594 32.42 -47.86 14.59
CA THR A 594 33.56 -47.41 13.79
C THR A 594 34.84 -48.18 14.16
N ALA A 595 35.19 -48.21 15.46
CA ALA A 595 36.35 -48.96 15.96
C ALA A 595 36.29 -50.47 15.66
N SER A 596 35.09 -51.07 15.72
CA SER A 596 34.90 -52.49 15.40
C SER A 596 35.18 -52.79 13.93
N PHE A 597 34.72 -51.93 13.01
CA PHE A 597 34.94 -52.12 11.57
C PHE A 597 36.40 -51.97 11.15
N PHE A 598 37.19 -51.09 11.81
CA PHE A 598 38.66 -51.04 11.60
C PHE A 598 39.33 -52.41 11.81
N VAL A 599 38.90 -53.17 12.82
CA VAL A 599 39.45 -54.52 13.10
C VAL A 599 38.93 -55.55 12.08
N ILE A 600 37.64 -55.54 11.78
CA ILE A 600 37.00 -56.50 10.85
C ILE A 600 37.59 -56.37 9.45
N VAL A 601 37.71 -55.15 8.92
CA VAL A 601 38.28 -54.90 7.59
C VAL A 601 39.77 -55.23 7.55
N GLY A 602 40.50 -54.98 8.64
CA GLY A 602 41.93 -55.31 8.74
C GLY A 602 42.17 -56.82 8.72
N ALA A 603 41.35 -57.59 9.43
CA ALA A 603 41.37 -59.04 9.37
C ALA A 603 40.98 -59.57 7.96
N ALA A 604 39.98 -58.98 7.31
CA ALA A 604 39.56 -59.36 5.96
C ALA A 604 40.66 -59.11 4.91
N ILE A 605 41.28 -57.92 4.91
CA ILE A 605 42.38 -57.60 3.99
C ILE A 605 43.60 -58.46 4.30
N TRP A 606 43.93 -58.69 5.57
CA TRP A 606 45.01 -59.61 5.95
C TRP A 606 44.76 -61.04 5.42
N ILE A 607 43.56 -61.61 5.55
CA ILE A 607 43.23 -62.94 5.00
C ILE A 607 43.43 -62.97 3.47
N LEU A 608 43.09 -61.90 2.75
CA LEU A 608 43.17 -61.80 1.30
C LEU A 608 44.60 -61.54 0.77
N GLU A 609 45.44 -60.83 1.54
CA GLU A 609 46.82 -60.47 1.16
C GLU A 609 47.88 -61.45 1.69
N HIS A 610 47.74 -61.98 2.91
CA HIS A 610 48.78 -62.76 3.61
C HIS A 610 49.33 -63.97 2.82
N ARG A 611 48.50 -64.59 1.97
CA ARG A 611 48.92 -65.68 1.09
C ARG A 611 49.77 -65.24 -0.10
N ILE A 612 49.63 -64.00 -0.57
CA ILE A 612 50.18 -63.52 -1.85
C ILE A 612 51.30 -62.47 -1.62
N ASN A 613 51.21 -61.70 -0.54
CA ASN A 613 52.00 -60.50 -0.31
C ASN A 613 52.91 -60.64 0.91
N ASP A 614 54.21 -60.45 0.73
CA ASP A 614 55.22 -60.56 1.78
C ASP A 614 55.17 -59.41 2.81
N GLU A 615 54.57 -58.25 2.49
CA GLU A 615 54.40 -57.15 3.45
C GLU A 615 53.50 -57.55 4.64
N PHE A 616 52.53 -58.45 4.40
CA PHE A 616 51.59 -58.99 5.39
C PHE A 616 52.08 -60.30 6.06
N ARG A 617 53.37 -60.63 5.94
CA ARG A 617 54.00 -61.82 6.55
C ARG A 617 54.99 -61.45 7.67
N GLY A 618 55.32 -62.42 8.51
CA GLY A 618 56.20 -62.27 9.67
C GLY A 618 55.70 -63.02 10.91
N PRO A 619 56.33 -62.84 12.09
CA PRO A 619 55.90 -63.49 13.33
C PRO A 619 54.54 -62.96 13.81
N PRO A 620 53.75 -63.72 14.60
CA PRO A 620 52.35 -63.37 14.92
C PRO A 620 52.15 -61.96 15.52
N ARG A 621 53.08 -61.50 16.37
CA ARG A 621 53.05 -60.13 16.91
C ARG A 621 53.14 -59.04 15.83
N ARG A 622 53.91 -59.26 14.75
CA ARG A 622 54.00 -58.32 13.62
C ARG A 622 52.70 -58.33 12.82
N GLN A 623 52.11 -59.51 12.56
CA GLN A 623 50.85 -59.64 11.81
C GLN A 623 49.69 -58.88 12.48
N ILE A 624 49.52 -59.01 13.80
CA ILE A 624 48.48 -58.30 14.57
C ILE A 624 48.71 -56.77 14.52
N ILE A 625 49.97 -56.33 14.59
CA ILE A 625 50.31 -54.91 14.45
C ILE A 625 49.97 -54.41 13.04
N THR A 626 50.32 -55.15 11.97
CA THR A 626 49.98 -54.79 10.59
C THR A 626 48.46 -54.73 10.37
N ILE A 627 47.68 -55.69 10.88
CA ILE A 627 46.20 -55.68 10.79
C ILE A 627 45.60 -54.37 11.33
N LEU A 628 46.05 -53.91 12.50
CA LEU A 628 45.52 -52.72 13.17
C LEU A 628 46.11 -51.43 12.59
N TRP A 629 47.41 -51.43 12.26
CA TRP A 629 48.10 -50.26 11.72
C TRP A 629 47.64 -49.94 10.30
N PHE A 630 47.50 -50.95 9.44
CA PHE A 630 47.07 -50.77 8.06
C PHE A 630 45.71 -50.06 7.99
N THR A 631 44.67 -50.59 8.64
CA THR A 631 43.35 -49.95 8.58
C THR A 631 43.29 -48.64 9.34
N PHE A 632 43.96 -48.50 10.49
CA PHE A 632 44.00 -47.18 11.16
C PHE A 632 44.68 -46.12 10.28
N SER A 633 45.72 -46.48 9.52
CA SER A 633 46.39 -45.57 8.59
C SER A 633 45.50 -45.09 7.44
N THR A 634 44.50 -45.89 7.00
CA THR A 634 43.55 -45.45 5.96
C THR A 634 42.68 -44.29 6.44
N MET A 635 42.44 -44.14 7.75
CA MET A 635 41.67 -43.02 8.32
C MET A 635 42.31 -41.65 8.05
N PHE A 636 43.63 -41.63 7.87
CA PHE A 636 44.43 -40.45 7.57
C PHE A 636 44.98 -40.48 6.13
N PHE A 637 44.42 -41.34 5.27
CA PHE A 637 44.88 -41.62 3.90
C PHE A 637 46.36 -42.04 3.76
N SER A 638 47.03 -42.37 4.88
CA SER A 638 48.48 -42.60 4.99
C SER A 638 48.85 -44.09 4.93
N HIS A 639 48.24 -44.81 3.98
CA HIS A 639 48.51 -46.23 3.79
C HIS A 639 49.90 -46.45 3.19
N ARG A 640 50.73 -47.26 3.87
CA ARG A 640 52.15 -47.46 3.51
C ARG A 640 52.47 -48.82 2.90
N GLU A 641 51.59 -49.79 3.10
CA GLU A 641 51.68 -51.15 2.55
C GLU A 641 50.79 -51.25 1.31
N THR A 642 51.25 -51.97 0.29
CA THR A 642 50.59 -52.07 -1.02
C THR A 642 49.69 -53.30 -1.09
N THR A 643 48.47 -53.17 -1.61
CA THR A 643 47.59 -54.34 -1.83
C THR A 643 47.82 -54.94 -3.21
N VAL A 644 48.04 -56.26 -3.27
CA VAL A 644 48.35 -57.01 -4.49
C VAL A 644 47.13 -57.81 -4.97
N SER A 645 46.26 -58.23 -4.06
CA SER A 645 45.04 -59.00 -4.36
C SER A 645 43.97 -58.13 -5.00
N THR A 646 43.36 -58.60 -6.09
CA THR A 646 42.21 -57.93 -6.74
C THR A 646 41.00 -57.83 -5.80
N LEU A 647 40.76 -58.87 -4.99
CA LEU A 647 39.73 -58.87 -3.95
C LEU A 647 40.11 -57.95 -2.78
N GLY A 648 41.40 -57.93 -2.38
CA GLY A 648 41.91 -57.00 -1.37
C GLY A 648 41.69 -55.54 -1.76
N ARG A 649 41.99 -55.19 -3.02
CA ARG A 649 41.73 -53.87 -3.61
C ARG A 649 40.25 -53.50 -3.64
N MET A 650 39.36 -54.45 -3.95
CA MET A 650 37.90 -54.20 -3.93
C MET A 650 37.41 -53.86 -2.52
N VAL A 651 37.84 -54.60 -1.50
CA VAL A 651 37.51 -54.32 -0.09
C VAL A 651 38.09 -52.96 0.35
N LEU A 652 39.34 -52.67 -0.02
CA LEU A 652 40.01 -51.42 0.31
C LEU A 652 39.32 -50.19 -0.32
N LEU A 653 38.88 -50.26 -1.58
CA LEU A 653 38.16 -49.17 -2.24
C LEU A 653 36.83 -48.84 -1.56
N ILE A 654 36.04 -49.86 -1.19
CA ILE A 654 34.79 -49.68 -0.45
C ILE A 654 35.08 -49.09 0.94
N TRP A 655 36.14 -49.56 1.61
CA TRP A 655 36.53 -49.05 2.92
C TRP A 655 36.97 -47.58 2.88
N LEU A 656 37.78 -47.18 1.89
CA LEU A 656 38.21 -45.79 1.71
C LEU A 656 37.01 -44.84 1.47
N PHE A 657 35.98 -45.30 0.77
CA PHE A 657 34.74 -44.55 0.59
C PHE A 657 33.95 -44.37 1.90
N VAL A 658 33.87 -45.43 2.73
CA VAL A 658 33.26 -45.36 4.07
C VAL A 658 34.04 -44.41 5.00
N VAL A 659 35.38 -44.50 4.99
CA VAL A 659 36.27 -43.59 5.74
C VAL A 659 36.08 -42.13 5.32
N LEU A 660 35.99 -41.86 4.00
CA LEU A 660 35.73 -40.52 3.48
C LEU A 660 34.42 -39.95 4.03
N ILE A 661 33.33 -40.72 4.00
CA ILE A 661 32.03 -40.29 4.54
C ILE A 661 32.12 -40.00 6.05
N ILE A 662 32.77 -40.87 6.83
CA ILE A 662 32.92 -40.70 8.28
C ILE A 662 33.74 -39.44 8.60
N THR A 663 34.86 -39.22 7.92
CA THR A 663 35.70 -38.02 8.13
C THR A 663 34.98 -36.73 7.73
N SER A 664 34.34 -36.69 6.56
CA SER A 664 33.56 -35.53 6.10
C SER A 664 32.38 -35.19 7.02
N SER A 665 31.64 -36.21 7.48
CA SER A 665 30.54 -36.03 8.44
C SER A 665 31.04 -35.50 9.78
N TYR A 666 32.15 -36.04 10.30
CA TYR A 666 32.76 -35.57 11.54
C TYR A 666 33.15 -34.09 11.46
N THR A 667 33.82 -33.68 10.38
CA THR A 667 34.24 -32.28 10.18
C THR A 667 33.06 -31.34 10.04
N ALA A 668 32.04 -31.68 9.26
CA ALA A 668 30.86 -30.84 9.07
C ALA A 668 30.09 -30.63 10.38
N SER A 669 29.86 -31.70 11.15
CA SER A 669 29.20 -31.63 12.44
C SER A 669 30.01 -30.85 13.49
N LEU A 670 31.35 -31.02 13.51
CA LEU A 670 32.21 -30.25 14.43
C LEU A 670 32.18 -28.75 14.11
N THR A 671 32.31 -28.38 12.83
CA THR A 671 32.23 -26.97 12.40
C THR A 671 30.90 -26.34 12.78
N SER A 672 29.77 -27.02 12.50
CA SER A 672 28.43 -26.52 12.86
C SER A 672 28.20 -26.35 14.37
N ILE A 673 28.89 -27.12 15.22
CA ILE A 673 28.81 -26.99 16.68
C ILE A 673 29.65 -25.80 17.18
N LEU A 674 30.71 -25.43 16.46
CA LEU A 674 31.61 -24.33 16.83
C LEU A 674 31.14 -22.95 16.32
N THR A 675 30.40 -22.89 15.21
CA THR A 675 29.91 -21.61 14.64
C THR A 675 28.63 -21.08 15.30
N VAL A 676 27.86 -21.90 16.01
CA VAL A 676 26.55 -21.50 16.55
C VAL A 676 26.56 -21.38 18.08
N GLN A 677 26.67 -20.15 18.60
CA GLN A 677 26.51 -19.87 20.03
C GLN A 677 25.05 -20.04 20.48
N GLN A 678 24.67 -21.23 20.93
CA GLN A 678 23.29 -21.51 21.35
C GLN A 678 22.96 -20.95 22.74
N LEU A 679 22.13 -19.91 22.79
CA LEU A 679 21.47 -19.44 24.01
C LEU A 679 20.36 -20.41 24.44
N ASN A 680 20.65 -21.21 25.47
CA ASN A 680 19.72 -22.20 25.99
C ASN A 680 18.65 -21.54 26.88
N SER A 681 17.38 -21.79 26.57
CA SER A 681 16.21 -21.41 27.36
C SER A 681 15.10 -22.45 27.16
N PRO A 682 14.31 -22.80 28.19
CA PRO A 682 13.21 -23.76 28.05
C PRO A 682 12.11 -23.28 27.10
N ILE A 683 11.86 -21.98 27.05
CA ILE A 683 10.88 -21.35 26.16
C ILE A 683 11.63 -20.77 24.95
N LYS A 684 11.22 -21.18 23.75
CA LYS A 684 11.86 -20.77 22.49
C LYS A 684 11.02 -19.78 21.67
N GLY A 685 9.71 -19.73 21.93
CA GLY A 685 8.70 -18.88 21.28
C GLY A 685 7.29 -19.23 21.75
N VAL A 686 6.28 -18.63 21.12
CA VAL A 686 4.86 -18.77 21.51
C VAL A 686 4.37 -20.23 21.50
N ASP A 687 4.76 -21.05 20.53
CA ASP A 687 4.34 -22.47 20.44
C ASP A 687 4.80 -23.27 21.67
N THR A 688 6.07 -23.07 22.07
CA THR A 688 6.62 -23.70 23.28
C THR A 688 6.02 -23.16 24.57
N LEU A 689 5.49 -21.93 24.54
CA LEU A 689 4.81 -21.32 25.70
C LEU A 689 3.40 -21.91 25.89
N ILE A 690 2.66 -22.09 24.79
CA ILE A 690 1.35 -22.75 24.77
C ILE A 690 1.48 -24.19 25.26
N SER A 691 2.40 -24.97 24.66
CA SER A 691 2.60 -26.39 24.98
C SER A 691 3.26 -26.66 26.34
N SER A 692 3.91 -25.67 26.94
CA SER A 692 4.46 -25.75 28.30
C SER A 692 3.33 -25.75 29.34
N THR A 693 3.56 -26.33 30.51
CA THR A 693 2.67 -26.22 31.69
C THR A 693 3.01 -25.03 32.59
N GLY A 694 4.07 -24.29 32.27
CA GLY A 694 4.56 -23.16 33.07
C GLY A 694 3.56 -22.00 33.19
N ARG A 695 3.64 -21.27 34.31
CA ARG A 695 2.94 -19.99 34.49
C ARG A 695 3.53 -18.89 33.60
N ILE A 696 2.71 -17.92 33.24
CA ILE A 696 3.04 -16.84 32.31
C ILE A 696 2.72 -15.50 32.98
N GLY A 697 3.70 -14.59 33.04
CA GLY A 697 3.47 -13.23 33.53
C GLY A 697 2.95 -12.30 32.44
N PHE A 698 2.14 -11.30 32.80
CA PHE A 698 1.64 -10.25 31.89
C PHE A 698 1.36 -8.94 32.63
N GLN A 699 1.28 -7.82 31.91
CA GLN A 699 1.00 -6.51 32.52
C GLN A 699 -0.45 -6.37 32.98
N VAL A 700 -0.66 -5.95 34.23
CA VAL A 700 -1.98 -5.52 34.72
C VAL A 700 -2.54 -4.41 33.81
N GLY A 701 -3.72 -4.65 33.22
CA GLY A 701 -4.42 -3.71 32.32
C GLY A 701 -4.12 -3.87 30.82
N SER A 702 -3.12 -4.67 30.44
CA SER A 702 -2.79 -4.95 29.03
C SER A 702 -3.85 -5.83 28.34
N PHE A 703 -3.95 -5.73 27.01
CA PHE A 703 -4.83 -6.60 26.22
C PHE A 703 -4.34 -8.05 26.17
N ALA A 704 -3.07 -8.30 26.54
CA ALA A 704 -2.42 -9.61 26.52
C ALA A 704 -3.18 -10.71 27.28
N GLU A 705 -3.85 -10.40 28.39
CA GLU A 705 -4.66 -11.39 29.15
C GLU A 705 -5.77 -11.99 28.28
N ASN A 706 -6.51 -11.13 27.59
CA ASN A 706 -7.64 -11.53 26.75
C ASN A 706 -7.12 -12.24 25.49
N TYR A 707 -6.03 -11.75 24.88
CA TYR A 707 -5.42 -12.43 23.73
C TYR A 707 -4.92 -13.84 24.07
N MET A 708 -4.24 -14.01 25.21
CA MET A 708 -3.79 -15.33 25.66
C MET A 708 -4.94 -16.27 26.04
N THR A 709 -6.02 -15.73 26.63
CA THR A 709 -7.18 -16.54 27.03
C THR A 709 -8.04 -16.93 25.84
N ASP A 710 -8.45 -15.94 25.03
CA ASP A 710 -9.56 -16.05 24.09
C ASP A 710 -9.08 -16.54 22.70
N GLU A 711 -7.89 -16.10 22.26
CA GLU A 711 -7.29 -16.50 20.98
C GLU A 711 -6.35 -17.71 21.15
N LEU A 712 -5.39 -17.63 22.09
CA LEU A 712 -4.40 -18.71 22.32
C LEU A 712 -4.91 -19.84 23.24
N ASN A 713 -6.15 -19.75 23.74
CA ASN A 713 -6.81 -20.78 24.57
C ASN A 713 -6.01 -21.18 25.83
N ILE A 714 -5.20 -20.26 26.38
CA ILE A 714 -4.42 -20.50 27.60
C ILE A 714 -5.32 -20.33 28.83
N ALA A 715 -5.45 -21.38 29.63
CA ALA A 715 -6.24 -21.36 30.86
C ALA A 715 -5.77 -20.25 31.83
N ARG A 716 -6.70 -19.38 32.26
CA ARG A 716 -6.42 -18.23 33.14
C ARG A 716 -5.65 -18.58 34.43
N SER A 717 -5.77 -19.82 34.93
CA SER A 717 -5.01 -20.33 36.09
C SER A 717 -3.49 -20.45 35.87
N ARG A 718 -3.01 -20.34 34.62
CA ARG A 718 -1.59 -20.20 34.28
C ARG A 718 -1.11 -18.76 34.24
N LEU A 719 -2.01 -17.78 34.10
CA LEU A 719 -1.67 -16.37 33.92
C LEU A 719 -1.44 -15.72 35.28
N VAL A 720 -0.39 -14.91 35.38
CA VAL A 720 0.01 -14.19 36.59
C VAL A 720 0.07 -12.69 36.28
N PRO A 721 -0.83 -11.86 36.84
CA PRO A 721 -0.75 -10.42 36.68
C PRO A 721 0.50 -9.90 37.40
N LEU A 722 1.26 -9.04 36.71
CA LEU A 722 2.45 -8.36 37.21
C LEU A 722 2.31 -6.85 36.95
N ALA A 723 2.63 -6.03 37.95
CA ALA A 723 2.37 -4.61 37.95
C ALA A 723 3.57 -3.76 37.50
N SER A 724 4.81 -4.20 37.72
CA SER A 724 6.03 -3.38 37.50
C SER A 724 7.23 -4.12 36.87
N PRO A 725 8.22 -3.41 36.30
CA PRO A 725 9.47 -4.01 35.78
C PRO A 725 10.28 -4.77 36.83
N GLU A 726 10.27 -4.34 38.09
CA GLU A 726 10.94 -5.05 39.17
C GLU A 726 10.23 -6.38 39.47
N GLU A 727 8.90 -6.41 39.45
CA GLU A 727 8.14 -7.66 39.55
C GLU A 727 8.42 -8.60 38.37
N TYR A 728 8.60 -8.06 37.16
CA TYR A 728 8.98 -8.86 35.98
C TYR A 728 10.33 -9.55 36.20
N ALA A 729 11.35 -8.78 36.59
CA ALA A 729 12.69 -9.30 36.84
C ALA A 729 12.72 -10.31 38.00
N ASN A 730 11.92 -10.09 39.06
CA ASN A 730 11.83 -10.98 40.21
C ASN A 730 11.07 -12.27 39.88
N ALA A 731 9.94 -12.20 39.16
CA ALA A 731 9.13 -13.36 38.81
C ALA A 731 9.86 -14.30 37.84
N LEU A 732 10.67 -13.76 36.91
CA LEU A 732 11.52 -14.54 36.01
C LEU A 732 12.77 -15.12 36.71
N GLN A 733 13.41 -14.40 37.63
CA GLN A 733 14.58 -14.91 38.37
C GLN A 733 14.22 -15.98 39.39
N ASN A 734 13.08 -15.84 40.08
CA ASN A 734 12.62 -16.80 41.09
C ASN A 734 11.91 -18.02 40.47
N GLY A 735 11.72 -18.06 39.15
CA GLY A 735 10.99 -19.14 38.47
C GLY A 735 9.48 -19.16 38.75
N THR A 736 8.92 -18.07 39.29
CA THR A 736 7.47 -17.92 39.56
C THR A 736 6.66 -18.02 38.26
N VAL A 737 7.22 -17.47 37.18
CA VAL A 737 6.73 -17.60 35.80
C VAL A 737 7.85 -18.14 34.90
N ALA A 738 7.48 -18.94 33.89
CA ALA A 738 8.44 -19.51 32.94
C ALA A 738 8.82 -18.53 31.81
N ALA A 739 7.92 -17.58 31.53
CA ALA A 739 8.12 -16.45 30.62
C ALA A 739 7.14 -15.32 30.98
N ILE A 740 7.37 -14.15 30.40
CA ILE A 740 6.44 -13.02 30.39
C ILE A 740 5.98 -12.78 28.94
N VAL A 741 4.72 -12.38 28.78
CA VAL A 741 4.13 -11.90 27.53
C VAL A 741 3.64 -10.48 27.76
N ASP A 742 4.24 -9.53 27.04
CA ASP A 742 3.81 -8.13 27.05
C ASP A 742 4.16 -7.46 25.71
N GLU A 743 3.69 -6.22 25.54
CA GLU A 743 3.92 -5.39 24.37
C GLU A 743 5.40 -4.95 24.23
N ARG A 744 5.91 -5.02 23.01
CA ARG A 744 7.33 -4.83 22.70
C ARG A 744 7.95 -3.52 23.22
N PRO A 745 7.34 -2.33 23.13
CA PRO A 745 7.95 -1.10 23.68
C PRO A 745 8.21 -1.17 25.19
N TYR A 746 7.39 -1.89 25.97
CA TYR A 746 7.67 -2.15 27.39
C TYR A 746 8.84 -3.11 27.57
N ILE A 747 8.92 -4.14 26.73
CA ILE A 747 9.96 -5.15 26.79
C ILE A 747 11.33 -4.62 26.37
N ASP A 748 11.41 -3.77 25.34
CA ASP A 748 12.67 -3.18 24.91
C ASP A 748 13.23 -2.22 25.99
N LEU A 749 12.36 -1.48 26.71
CA LEU A 749 12.74 -0.67 27.88
C LEU A 749 13.07 -1.52 29.13
N PHE A 750 12.45 -2.69 29.30
CA PHE A 750 12.81 -3.64 30.36
C PHE A 750 14.18 -4.29 30.09
N LEU A 751 14.47 -4.65 28.85
CA LEU A 751 15.72 -5.31 28.47
C LEU A 751 16.93 -4.36 28.42
N SER A 752 16.73 -3.04 28.31
CA SER A 752 17.81 -2.06 28.45
C SER A 752 18.40 -1.98 29.86
N ASP A 753 17.63 -2.40 30.89
CA ASP A 753 18.05 -2.50 32.28
C ASP A 753 18.37 -3.94 32.74
N TYR A 754 17.66 -4.96 32.21
CA TYR A 754 17.72 -6.34 32.73
C TYR A 754 18.30 -7.39 31.74
N CYS A 755 19.60 -7.29 31.46
CA CYS A 755 20.37 -8.10 30.50
C CYS A 755 20.47 -9.63 30.77
N LYS A 756 19.72 -10.19 31.74
CA LYS A 756 19.66 -11.64 32.02
C LYS A 756 18.56 -12.37 31.22
N PHE A 757 17.67 -11.61 30.59
CA PHE A 757 16.52 -12.11 29.83
C PHE A 757 16.70 -11.77 28.35
N ALA A 758 15.90 -12.40 27.49
CA ALA A 758 15.82 -12.03 26.08
C ALA A 758 14.44 -12.33 25.50
N ILE A 759 14.09 -11.64 24.41
CA ILE A 759 12.95 -12.01 23.55
C ILE A 759 13.22 -13.40 22.95
N ARG A 760 12.19 -14.25 22.93
CA ARG A 760 12.23 -15.62 22.40
C ARG A 760 11.11 -15.80 21.37
N GLY A 761 11.50 -16.21 20.17
CA GLY A 761 10.57 -16.38 19.04
C GLY A 761 10.34 -15.06 18.29
N GLN A 762 9.32 -15.05 17.43
CA GLN A 762 8.87 -13.84 16.74
C GLN A 762 7.71 -13.18 17.49
N GLU A 763 7.55 -11.88 17.24
CA GLU A 763 6.40 -11.08 17.63
C GLU A 763 5.13 -11.64 16.96
N PHE A 764 4.11 -11.99 17.75
CA PHE A 764 2.98 -12.81 17.28
C PHE A 764 1.64 -12.07 17.19
N THR A 765 1.63 -10.76 17.43
CA THR A 765 0.53 -9.85 17.08
C THR A 765 1.11 -8.64 16.37
N ARG A 766 0.51 -8.18 15.27
CA ARG A 766 0.87 -6.89 14.66
C ARG A 766 -0.16 -5.84 15.05
N CYS A 767 0.19 -5.01 16.02
CA CYS A 767 -0.59 -3.87 16.46
C CYS A 767 0.30 -2.62 16.48
N GLY A 768 -0.23 -1.52 17.02
CA GLY A 768 0.52 -0.30 17.28
C GLY A 768 -0.24 0.55 18.28
N TRP A 769 0.38 1.63 18.76
CA TRP A 769 -0.30 2.62 19.58
C TRP A 769 -0.77 3.79 18.73
N GLY A 770 -2.02 4.21 18.92
CA GLY A 770 -2.62 5.37 18.26
C GLY A 770 -3.40 6.21 19.26
N PHE A 771 -3.61 7.49 18.95
CA PHE A 771 -4.46 8.35 19.79
C PHE A 771 -5.94 8.07 19.47
N ALA A 772 -6.78 7.98 20.50
CA ALA A 772 -8.18 7.60 20.37
C ALA A 772 -9.08 8.83 20.38
N PHE A 773 -10.00 8.91 19.40
CA PHE A 773 -10.93 10.01 19.20
C PHE A 773 -12.37 9.49 19.09
N PRO A 774 -13.38 10.34 19.31
CA PRO A 774 -14.77 10.00 18.99
C PRO A 774 -14.92 9.55 17.53
N ARG A 775 -15.93 8.71 17.27
CA ARG A 775 -16.25 8.29 15.90
C ARG A 775 -16.46 9.49 14.98
N ASP A 776 -15.94 9.36 13.76
CA ASP A 776 -16.02 10.34 12.67
C ASP A 776 -15.40 11.71 13.03
N SER A 777 -14.47 11.74 13.98
CA SER A 777 -13.77 12.96 14.38
C SER A 777 -12.77 13.42 13.28
N PRO A 778 -12.92 14.63 12.70
CA PRO A 778 -11.99 15.12 11.68
C PRO A 778 -10.57 15.29 12.21
N LEU A 779 -10.43 15.56 13.52
CA LEU A 779 -9.13 15.70 14.18
C LEU A 779 -8.32 14.38 14.16
N ALA A 780 -8.97 13.20 14.08
CA ALA A 780 -8.26 11.93 13.94
C ALA A 780 -7.56 11.81 12.57
N VAL A 781 -8.16 12.36 11.51
CA VAL A 781 -7.60 12.36 10.14
C VAL A 781 -6.47 13.40 10.03
N ASP A 782 -6.70 14.60 10.55
CA ASP A 782 -5.68 15.67 10.60
C ASP A 782 -4.46 15.22 11.43
N MET A 783 -4.66 14.63 12.61
CA MET A 783 -3.58 14.08 13.45
C MET A 783 -2.88 12.86 12.82
N SER A 784 -3.59 12.01 12.09
CA SER A 784 -2.97 10.91 11.33
C SER A 784 -2.02 11.42 10.25
N THR A 785 -2.44 12.46 9.54
CA THR A 785 -1.62 13.11 8.50
C THR A 785 -0.39 13.76 9.11
N ALA A 786 -0.52 14.39 10.29
CA ALA A 786 0.61 14.92 11.04
C ALA A 786 1.58 13.82 11.54
N ILE A 787 1.08 12.69 12.05
CA ILE A 787 1.91 11.55 12.48
C ILE A 787 2.71 10.97 11.31
N LEU A 788 2.09 10.83 10.13
CA LEU A 788 2.81 10.41 8.91
C LEU A 788 3.91 11.41 8.55
N GLY A 789 3.65 12.72 8.60
CA GLY A 789 4.66 13.75 8.38
C GLY A 789 5.83 13.72 9.40
N LEU A 790 5.58 13.34 10.66
CA LEU A 790 6.65 13.10 11.65
C LEU A 790 7.47 11.84 11.35
N SER A 791 6.87 10.85 10.68
CA SER A 791 7.56 9.64 10.21
C SER A 791 8.47 9.97 9.01
N GLU A 792 7.93 10.62 7.98
CA GLU A 792 8.66 11.05 6.78
C GLU A 792 9.85 11.98 7.08
N THR A 793 9.72 12.83 8.10
CA THR A 793 10.80 13.74 8.55
C THR A 793 11.78 13.10 9.55
N GLY A 794 11.51 11.88 10.01
CA GLY A 794 12.29 11.18 11.03
C GLY A 794 12.21 11.78 12.43
N GLU A 795 11.26 12.67 12.71
CA GLU A 795 11.03 13.22 14.06
C GLU A 795 10.51 12.13 15.03
N LEU A 796 9.68 11.19 14.56
CA LEU A 796 9.26 10.05 15.40
C LEU A 796 10.46 9.26 15.92
N GLN A 797 11.48 9.01 15.08
CA GLN A 797 12.69 8.29 15.49
C GLN A 797 13.49 9.08 16.53
N LYS A 798 13.59 10.40 16.41
CA LYS A 798 14.28 11.25 17.39
C LYS A 798 13.58 11.23 18.75
N ILE A 799 12.24 11.23 18.75
CA ILE A 799 11.44 11.13 19.98
C ILE A 799 11.52 9.72 20.56
N HIS A 800 11.54 8.67 19.73
CA HIS A 800 11.77 7.29 20.14
C HIS A 800 13.12 7.13 20.86
N ASP A 801 14.20 7.55 20.21
CA ASP A 801 15.56 7.35 20.74
C ASP A 801 15.78 8.14 22.04
N LYS A 802 15.25 9.38 22.11
CA LYS A 802 15.25 10.21 23.33
C LYS A 802 14.70 9.47 24.56
N TRP A 803 13.67 8.66 24.40
CA TRP A 803 12.98 8.00 25.52
C TRP A 803 13.42 6.54 25.71
N LEU A 804 13.66 5.79 24.63
CA LEU A 804 13.75 4.32 24.67
C LEU A 804 15.15 3.76 24.37
N SER A 805 16.11 4.53 23.82
CA SER A 805 17.45 3.99 23.49
C SER A 805 18.44 3.96 24.68
N LYS A 806 17.94 3.94 25.93
CA LYS A 806 18.72 4.13 27.17
C LYS A 806 19.41 2.83 27.65
N SER A 807 20.43 2.35 26.94
CA SER A 807 21.11 1.08 27.29
C SER A 807 21.99 1.18 28.55
N ASN A 808 21.42 0.91 29.74
CA ASN A 808 22.20 0.69 30.97
C ASN A 808 22.98 -0.64 30.94
N CYS A 809 22.54 -1.61 30.13
CA CYS A 809 23.20 -2.89 29.86
C CYS A 809 24.53 -2.78 29.11
N SER A 810 25.52 -2.11 29.71
CA SER A 810 26.93 -2.16 29.33
C SER A 810 27.49 -3.57 29.54
N SER A 811 27.40 -4.40 28.50
CA SER A 811 28.11 -5.69 28.46
C SER A 811 29.62 -5.42 28.49
N PRO A 812 30.43 -6.13 29.31
CA PRO A 812 31.88 -5.98 29.29
C PRO A 812 32.51 -6.17 27.89
N HIS A 813 31.86 -6.97 27.04
CA HIS A 813 32.00 -6.94 25.59
C HIS A 813 30.62 -7.06 24.94
N GLY A 814 30.26 -6.09 24.09
CA GLY A 814 29.01 -6.10 23.31
C GLY A 814 28.78 -4.77 22.57
N SER A 815 28.33 -4.85 21.31
CA SER A 815 28.09 -3.73 20.37
C SER A 815 29.31 -3.04 19.72
N GLN A 816 30.49 -3.68 19.72
CA GLN A 816 31.32 -3.65 18.51
C GLN A 816 31.14 -4.96 17.74
N SER A 817 30.69 -4.86 16.49
CA SER A 817 30.69 -5.95 15.51
C SER A 817 32.11 -6.21 14.98
N GLY A 818 33.01 -6.55 15.90
CA GLY A 818 34.46 -6.66 15.65
C GLY A 818 35.23 -7.58 16.61
N ASP A 819 34.66 -7.98 17.75
CA ASP A 819 35.28 -8.97 18.66
C ASP A 819 35.19 -10.40 18.10
N SER A 820 36.08 -10.63 17.12
CA SER A 820 36.56 -11.87 16.51
C SER A 820 35.88 -13.22 16.82
N GLU A 821 35.61 -13.98 15.75
CA GLU A 821 35.31 -15.42 15.74
C GLU A 821 36.53 -16.30 16.13
N GLN A 822 37.33 -15.89 17.11
CA GLN A 822 38.52 -16.63 17.53
C GLN A 822 38.17 -17.78 18.48
N LEU A 823 38.62 -18.99 18.14
CA LEU A 823 38.48 -20.17 18.98
C LEU A 823 39.41 -20.06 20.21
N ASN A 824 38.80 -19.93 21.38
CA ASN A 824 39.51 -19.85 22.67
C ASN A 824 40.26 -21.15 22.99
N VAL A 825 41.49 -21.05 23.49
CA VAL A 825 42.32 -22.19 23.95
C VAL A 825 41.59 -23.03 25.00
N HIS A 826 40.76 -22.41 25.83
CA HIS A 826 39.96 -23.09 26.85
C HIS A 826 39.00 -24.15 26.24
N SER A 827 38.46 -23.91 25.04
CA SER A 827 37.61 -24.88 24.32
C SER A 827 38.36 -26.13 23.81
N PHE A 828 39.69 -26.10 23.71
CA PHE A 828 40.49 -27.15 23.07
C PHE A 828 41.57 -27.80 23.96
N TRP A 829 41.74 -27.32 25.20
CA TRP A 829 42.80 -27.80 26.10
C TRP A 829 42.80 -29.32 26.31
N GLY A 830 41.63 -29.98 26.27
CA GLY A 830 41.52 -31.44 26.36
C GLY A 830 42.26 -32.21 25.26
N MET A 831 42.33 -31.67 24.03
CA MET A 831 43.10 -32.27 22.93
C MET A 831 44.61 -32.15 23.16
N PHE A 832 45.07 -30.98 23.60
CA PHE A 832 46.49 -30.74 23.90
C PHE A 832 46.98 -31.61 25.08
N LEU A 833 46.12 -31.84 26.08
CA LEU A 833 46.41 -32.76 27.19
C LEU A 833 46.66 -34.20 26.70
N VAL A 834 45.80 -34.72 25.80
CA VAL A 834 45.95 -36.08 25.23
C VAL A 834 47.26 -36.22 24.44
N VAL A 835 47.61 -35.23 23.61
CA VAL A 835 48.87 -35.21 22.87
C VAL A 835 50.08 -35.14 23.82
N GLY A 836 50.02 -34.29 24.85
CA GLY A 836 51.09 -34.17 25.85
C GLY A 836 51.35 -35.49 26.60
N ILE A 837 50.28 -36.19 27.03
CA ILE A 837 50.39 -37.51 27.68
C ILE A 837 50.99 -38.55 26.72
N ALA A 838 50.54 -38.59 25.45
CA ALA A 838 51.07 -39.51 24.46
C ALA A 838 52.57 -39.30 24.20
N CYS A 839 53.01 -38.04 24.08
CA CYS A 839 54.43 -37.68 23.93
C CYS A 839 55.26 -38.09 25.16
N LEU A 840 54.78 -37.84 26.38
CA LEU A 840 55.45 -38.26 27.61
C LEU A 840 55.61 -39.79 27.70
N VAL A 841 54.56 -40.54 27.37
CA VAL A 841 54.61 -42.01 27.35
C VAL A 841 55.56 -42.53 26.28
N ALA A 842 55.57 -41.94 25.08
CA ALA A 842 56.50 -42.31 24.01
C ALA A 842 57.96 -42.04 24.39
N LEU A 843 58.25 -40.87 24.95
CA LEU A 843 59.59 -40.51 25.46
C LEU A 843 60.02 -41.43 26.60
N PHE A 844 59.12 -41.78 27.53
CA PHE A 844 59.40 -42.71 28.63
C PHE A 844 59.75 -44.12 28.10
N ILE A 845 58.99 -44.64 27.12
CA ILE A 845 59.29 -45.93 26.47
C ILE A 845 60.62 -45.87 25.69
N HIS A 846 60.94 -44.75 25.05
CA HIS A 846 62.20 -44.57 24.34
C HIS A 846 63.40 -44.50 25.31
N PHE A 847 63.28 -43.73 26.38
CA PHE A 847 64.25 -43.65 27.47
C PHE A 847 64.52 -45.03 28.09
N PHE A 848 63.47 -45.80 28.41
CA PHE A 848 63.62 -47.18 28.91
C PHE A 848 64.28 -48.12 27.90
N LYS A 849 64.09 -47.93 26.58
CA LYS A 849 64.86 -48.67 25.56
C LYS A 849 66.34 -48.29 25.57
N ILE A 850 66.67 -47.00 25.58
CA ILE A 850 68.07 -46.53 25.60
C ILE A 850 68.79 -47.02 26.86
N VAL A 851 68.16 -46.88 28.04
CA VAL A 851 68.72 -47.38 29.31
C VAL A 851 68.92 -48.90 29.28
N ARG A 852 67.96 -49.67 28.75
CA ARG A 852 68.09 -51.13 28.61
C ARG A 852 69.22 -51.53 27.66
N ASP A 853 69.40 -50.80 26.56
CA ASP A 853 70.40 -51.12 25.54
C ASP A 853 71.82 -50.66 25.94
N PHE A 854 71.92 -49.59 26.74
CA PHE A 854 73.13 -49.16 27.46
C PHE A 854 73.54 -50.20 28.51
N CYS A 855 72.61 -50.66 29.35
CA CYS A 855 72.85 -51.76 30.31
C CYS A 855 73.20 -53.10 29.66
N LYS A 856 73.14 -53.23 28.33
CA LYS A 856 73.61 -54.39 27.56
C LYS A 856 74.98 -54.21 26.90
N HIS A 857 75.57 -53.01 26.95
CA HIS A 857 76.88 -52.70 26.34
C HIS A 857 78.01 -52.47 27.36
N THR A 858 77.70 -52.44 28.66
CA THR A 858 78.71 -52.44 29.73
C THR A 858 79.22 -53.88 29.93
N PRO A 859 80.52 -54.17 29.75
CA PRO A 859 81.09 -55.45 30.17
C PRO A 859 81.15 -55.53 31.70
N GLU A 860 81.04 -56.73 32.25
CA GLU A 860 81.33 -56.99 33.65
C GLU A 860 82.85 -56.91 33.91
N VAL A 861 83.22 -56.39 35.07
CA VAL A 861 84.59 -56.43 35.61
C VAL A 861 84.47 -56.87 37.07
N GLU A 862 85.28 -57.83 37.46
CA GLU A 862 85.18 -58.56 38.73
C GLU A 862 85.77 -57.79 39.93
N GLU A 863 85.84 -58.48 41.07
CA GLU A 863 85.97 -57.96 42.43
C GLU A 863 87.40 -57.47 42.78
N GLU A 864 87.49 -56.50 43.70
CA GLU A 864 88.25 -56.65 44.96
C GLU A 864 87.94 -55.50 45.96
N GLU A 865 88.47 -55.59 47.18
CA GLU A 865 87.91 -54.96 48.39
C GLU A 865 88.44 -53.56 48.81
N VAL A 866 87.80 -53.03 49.87
CA VAL A 866 88.34 -52.13 50.94
C VAL A 866 87.89 -50.65 50.96
N ALA A 867 87.37 -50.27 52.14
CA ALA A 867 87.18 -48.93 52.74
C ALA A 867 85.94 -48.08 52.38
N ILE A 868 85.60 -47.21 53.35
CA ILE A 868 84.30 -46.53 53.57
C ILE A 868 84.49 -44.99 53.55
N PRO A 869 83.47 -44.17 53.20
CA PRO A 869 83.68 -43.12 52.20
C PRO A 869 83.58 -41.67 52.70
N SER A 870 83.88 -40.72 51.80
CA SER A 870 83.26 -39.38 51.82
C SER A 870 82.60 -39.06 50.45
N PRO A 871 81.45 -38.35 50.40
CA PRO A 871 80.65 -38.26 49.17
C PRO A 871 80.76 -36.92 48.43
N LYS A 872 81.09 -36.94 47.12
CA LYS A 872 80.64 -36.04 46.01
C LYS A 872 81.55 -36.17 44.76
N ALA A 873 81.37 -37.22 43.94
CA ALA A 873 82.02 -37.30 42.61
C ALA A 873 81.33 -38.24 41.60
N SER A 874 80.85 -39.41 42.04
CA SER A 874 80.56 -40.58 41.18
C SER A 874 79.34 -40.50 40.25
N ARG A 875 78.59 -39.39 40.19
CA ARG A 875 77.43 -39.23 39.30
C ARG A 875 77.72 -38.50 37.99
N LEU A 876 78.76 -37.66 37.91
CA LEU A 876 79.04 -36.90 36.68
C LEU A 876 79.60 -37.79 35.56
N THR A 877 80.59 -38.62 35.87
CA THR A 877 81.29 -39.46 34.87
C THR A 877 80.35 -40.44 34.17
N LYS A 878 79.49 -41.17 34.90
CA LYS A 878 78.51 -42.07 34.27
C LYS A 878 77.47 -41.35 33.40
N LEU A 879 77.13 -40.09 33.73
CA LEU A 879 76.23 -39.28 32.90
C LEU A 879 76.94 -38.84 31.61
N GLN A 880 78.23 -38.49 31.67
CA GLN A 880 79.03 -38.14 30.49
C GLN A 880 79.21 -39.33 29.55
N THR A 881 79.43 -40.55 30.05
CA THR A 881 79.50 -41.76 29.20
C THR A 881 78.17 -42.07 28.51
N PHE A 882 77.05 -41.87 29.21
CA PHE A 882 75.71 -42.05 28.65
C PHE A 882 75.39 -41.00 27.57
N LEU A 883 75.74 -39.73 27.79
CA LEU A 883 75.54 -38.66 26.80
C LEU A 883 76.37 -38.89 25.54
N ALA A 884 77.65 -39.25 25.66
CA ALA A 884 78.49 -39.56 24.51
C ALA A 884 77.95 -40.72 23.65
N PHE A 885 77.37 -41.75 24.27
CA PHE A 885 76.71 -42.86 23.57
C PHE A 885 75.39 -42.46 22.88
N VAL A 886 74.70 -41.42 23.38
CA VAL A 886 73.53 -40.84 22.72
C VAL A 886 73.96 -40.00 21.51
N ASP A 887 74.98 -39.15 21.66
CA ASP A 887 75.52 -38.32 20.58
C ASP A 887 76.05 -39.18 19.40
N GLU A 888 76.76 -40.27 19.70
CA GLU A 888 77.29 -41.20 18.69
C GLU A 888 76.18 -41.87 17.85
N LYS A 889 75.01 -42.12 18.43
CA LYS A 889 73.83 -42.62 17.69
C LYS A 889 72.99 -41.54 17.02
N GLU A 890 73.13 -40.28 17.41
CA GLU A 890 72.43 -39.19 16.73
C GLU A 890 73.05 -38.92 15.34
N GLU A 891 74.37 -39.06 15.20
CA GLU A 891 75.10 -39.02 13.91
C GLU A 891 74.59 -40.06 12.89
N GLU A 892 74.45 -41.33 13.27
CA GLU A 892 73.86 -42.37 12.40
C GLU A 892 72.43 -42.02 11.99
N THR A 893 71.64 -41.48 12.93
CA THR A 893 70.21 -41.22 12.73
C THR A 893 69.97 -40.02 11.80
N LYS A 894 70.80 -38.96 11.91
CA LYS A 894 70.77 -37.78 11.03
C LYS A 894 70.93 -38.11 9.55
N ARG A 895 71.65 -39.18 9.20
CA ARG A 895 71.84 -39.63 7.79
C ARG A 895 70.62 -40.32 7.15
N ARG A 896 69.52 -40.53 7.88
CA ARG A 896 68.33 -41.26 7.39
C ARG A 896 67.02 -40.45 7.39
N ALA A 897 67.05 -39.17 7.75
CA ALA A 897 65.85 -38.34 7.92
C ALA A 897 65.73 -37.21 6.85
N SER A 898 65.54 -37.59 5.59
CA SER A 898 65.25 -36.66 4.48
C SER A 898 64.08 -37.16 3.64
N VAL A 899 63.08 -36.30 3.36
CA VAL A 899 61.82 -36.64 2.65
C VAL A 899 60.93 -37.54 3.56
N GLN A 900 59.65 -37.27 3.82
CA GLN A 900 58.61 -36.60 3.03
C GLN A 900 57.54 -35.98 3.95
N THR A 901 57.08 -34.76 3.67
CA THR A 901 55.92 -34.16 4.35
C THR A 901 54.73 -34.11 3.38
N LEU A 902 53.67 -34.88 3.65
CA LEU A 902 52.42 -34.80 2.88
C LEU A 902 51.62 -33.57 3.30
N VAL A 903 51.98 -32.43 2.72
CA VAL A 903 51.15 -31.22 2.71
C VAL A 903 49.93 -31.48 1.81
N ALA A 904 48.75 -30.99 2.19
CA ALA A 904 47.58 -31.02 1.30
C ALA A 904 47.93 -30.24 0.02
N VAL A 905 47.86 -30.92 -1.14
CA VAL A 905 48.47 -30.43 -2.38
C VAL A 905 47.80 -29.13 -2.83
N GLU A 906 48.51 -28.02 -2.64
CA GLU A 906 48.19 -26.75 -3.26
C GLU A 906 48.23 -26.93 -4.79
N PRO A 907 47.19 -26.54 -5.53
CA PRO A 907 47.16 -26.77 -6.98
C PRO A 907 48.21 -25.89 -7.67
N GLU A 908 49.17 -26.51 -8.35
CA GLU A 908 50.17 -25.79 -9.12
C GLU A 908 49.54 -25.03 -10.32
N PRO A 909 50.14 -23.89 -10.73
CA PRO A 909 49.67 -23.17 -11.90
C PRO A 909 49.95 -23.99 -13.17
N VAL A 910 48.89 -24.21 -13.95
CA VAL A 910 48.87 -24.94 -15.23
C VAL A 910 49.31 -24.05 -16.39
N PHE A 911 49.12 -22.73 -16.25
CA PHE A 911 49.51 -21.71 -17.20
C PHE A 911 50.40 -20.66 -16.52
N VAL A 912 51.38 -20.12 -17.23
CA VAL A 912 52.19 -18.97 -16.77
C VAL A 912 51.39 -17.67 -16.85
N SER A 913 50.49 -17.58 -17.85
CA SER A 913 49.54 -16.48 -17.97
C SER A 913 48.22 -16.95 -18.60
N VAL A 914 47.13 -16.33 -18.19
CA VAL A 914 45.79 -16.47 -18.79
C VAL A 914 45.20 -15.09 -19.06
N LYS A 915 44.41 -14.96 -20.12
CA LYS A 915 43.58 -13.79 -20.39
C LYS A 915 42.12 -14.23 -20.47
N THR A 916 41.27 -13.63 -19.66
CA THR A 916 39.84 -13.86 -19.60
C THR A 916 39.04 -12.66 -20.08
N PHE A 917 37.76 -12.90 -20.37
CA PHE A 917 36.74 -11.91 -20.64
C PHE A 917 35.53 -12.21 -19.75
N ALA A 918 34.84 -11.18 -19.25
CA ALA A 918 33.52 -11.33 -18.65
C ALA A 918 32.54 -10.32 -19.29
N PRO A 919 31.36 -10.77 -19.73
CA PRO A 919 30.38 -9.91 -20.38
C PRO A 919 29.79 -8.87 -19.43
N ALA A 920 29.25 -7.81 -20.01
CA ALA A 920 28.34 -6.88 -19.37
C ALA A 920 27.03 -7.59 -18.98
N THR A 921 26.33 -7.03 -18.00
CA THR A 921 25.06 -7.58 -17.51
C THR A 921 23.95 -6.55 -17.44
N VAL A 922 22.75 -7.00 -17.81
CA VAL A 922 21.50 -6.29 -17.61
C VAL A 922 20.76 -6.97 -16.46
N ALA A 923 20.75 -6.31 -15.32
CA ALA A 923 20.05 -6.76 -14.12
C ALA A 923 18.86 -5.84 -13.80
N ASN A 924 18.06 -6.18 -12.79
CA ASN A 924 16.86 -5.42 -12.40
C ASN A 924 15.90 -5.20 -13.58
N LEU A 925 15.56 -6.31 -14.25
CA LEU A 925 14.73 -6.36 -15.46
C LEU A 925 13.28 -5.98 -15.15
N GLY A 926 13.03 -4.70 -14.85
CA GLY A 926 11.76 -4.19 -14.34
C GLY A 926 11.35 -4.93 -13.05
N PRO A 927 10.25 -5.70 -13.03
CA PRO A 927 9.82 -6.49 -11.88
C PRO A 927 10.86 -7.48 -11.32
N GLY A 928 11.92 -7.82 -12.08
CA GLY A 928 13.02 -8.71 -11.66
C GLY A 928 14.05 -8.11 -10.69
N PHE A 929 13.69 -7.10 -9.90
CA PHE A 929 14.62 -6.33 -9.07
C PHE A 929 15.35 -7.16 -7.99
N ASP A 930 16.68 -7.06 -7.92
CA ASP A 930 17.63 -7.74 -7.02
C ASP A 930 17.64 -9.29 -7.06
N PHE A 931 16.80 -9.93 -7.87
CA PHE A 931 16.75 -11.40 -8.02
C PHE A 931 16.85 -11.92 -9.47
N LEU A 932 16.84 -11.08 -10.50
CA LEU A 932 16.94 -11.52 -11.90
C LEU A 932 17.84 -10.60 -12.76
N GLY A 933 18.78 -11.21 -13.47
CA GLY A 933 19.59 -10.53 -14.47
C GLY A 933 20.11 -11.47 -15.56
N CYS A 934 20.71 -10.89 -16.61
CA CYS A 934 21.26 -11.62 -17.75
C CYS A 934 22.56 -11.00 -18.30
N ALA A 935 23.32 -11.78 -19.05
CA ALA A 935 24.55 -11.35 -19.71
C ALA A 935 24.32 -10.94 -21.17
N VAL A 936 25.07 -9.95 -21.66
CA VAL A 936 24.98 -9.44 -23.04
C VAL A 936 26.34 -9.53 -23.75
N ASP A 937 26.34 -10.04 -24.97
CA ASP A 937 27.56 -10.45 -25.68
C ASP A 937 28.34 -9.26 -26.25
N GLY A 938 29.67 -9.42 -26.41
CA GLY A 938 30.56 -8.47 -27.07
C GLY A 938 30.84 -7.14 -26.33
N LEU A 939 30.16 -6.85 -25.22
CA LEU A 939 30.53 -5.79 -24.27
C LEU A 939 31.00 -6.47 -22.98
N GLY A 940 32.10 -5.99 -22.38
CA GLY A 940 32.63 -6.59 -21.15
C GLY A 940 34.04 -6.15 -20.80
N ASP A 941 34.55 -6.60 -19.66
CA ASP A 941 35.91 -6.34 -19.19
C ASP A 941 36.82 -7.54 -19.49
N HIS A 942 38.12 -7.28 -19.64
CA HIS A 942 39.15 -8.32 -19.75
C HIS A 942 40.14 -8.25 -18.61
N VAL A 943 40.61 -9.41 -18.14
CA VAL A 943 41.70 -9.52 -17.16
C VAL A 943 42.80 -10.41 -17.75
N THR A 944 44.05 -9.95 -17.70
CA THR A 944 45.23 -10.79 -17.95
C THR A 944 45.90 -11.05 -16.62
N LEU A 945 46.09 -12.31 -16.26
CA LEU A 945 46.69 -12.75 -15.01
C LEU A 945 47.98 -13.51 -15.31
N ARG A 946 48.99 -13.34 -14.46
CA ARG A 946 50.33 -13.92 -14.62
C ARG A 946 50.83 -14.45 -13.29
N VAL A 947 51.58 -15.56 -13.31
CA VAL A 947 52.44 -15.95 -12.17
C VAL A 947 53.66 -15.03 -12.18
N ASP A 948 53.88 -14.26 -11.10
CA ASP A 948 54.90 -13.22 -11.05
C ASP A 948 55.80 -13.39 -9.82
N PRO A 949 57.06 -13.83 -9.98
CA PRO A 949 58.01 -13.98 -8.88
C PRO A 949 58.39 -12.69 -8.15
N SER A 950 58.06 -11.51 -8.68
CA SER A 950 58.25 -10.22 -7.99
C SER A 950 57.12 -9.90 -7.02
N VAL A 951 55.96 -10.55 -7.18
CA VAL A 951 54.83 -10.48 -6.24
C VAL A 951 55.05 -11.51 -5.13
N ARG A 952 54.76 -11.12 -3.89
CA ARG A 952 54.94 -11.99 -2.72
C ARG A 952 54.00 -13.21 -2.80
N ALA A 953 54.51 -14.37 -2.39
CA ALA A 953 53.76 -15.62 -2.40
C ALA A 953 52.49 -15.52 -1.54
N GLY A 954 51.33 -15.86 -2.12
CA GLY A 954 50.01 -15.71 -1.51
C GLY A 954 49.37 -14.32 -1.67
N GLU A 955 50.02 -13.37 -2.35
CA GLU A 955 49.51 -12.01 -2.61
C GLU A 955 49.20 -11.79 -4.12
N VAL A 956 48.36 -10.79 -4.39
CA VAL A 956 48.02 -10.30 -5.73
C VAL A 956 48.57 -8.89 -5.89
N SER A 957 49.00 -8.50 -7.09
CA SER A 957 49.23 -7.11 -7.48
C SER A 957 48.39 -6.75 -8.73
N ILE A 958 48.08 -5.46 -8.91
CA ILE A 958 47.50 -4.95 -10.16
C ILE A 958 48.56 -4.08 -10.83
N SER A 959 49.11 -4.59 -11.94
CA SER A 959 50.22 -4.01 -12.70
C SER A 959 49.78 -2.83 -13.57
N GLU A 960 48.66 -2.98 -14.28
CA GLU A 960 48.14 -1.97 -15.20
C GLU A 960 46.61 -1.91 -15.18
N ILE A 961 46.04 -0.72 -15.40
CA ILE A 961 44.60 -0.53 -15.64
C ILE A 961 44.43 0.33 -16.90
N THR A 962 43.84 -0.24 -17.95
CA THR A 962 43.64 0.38 -19.26
C THR A 962 42.17 0.36 -19.69
N GLY A 963 41.83 1.03 -20.81
CA GLY A 963 40.47 1.04 -21.37
C GLY A 963 39.68 2.29 -21.03
N THR A 964 38.35 2.16 -20.90
CA THR A 964 37.40 3.29 -20.80
C THR A 964 37.50 4.09 -19.50
N THR A 965 38.17 3.58 -18.46
CA THR A 965 38.44 4.33 -17.22
C THR A 965 39.75 3.91 -16.58
N THR A 966 40.69 4.84 -16.48
CA THR A 966 42.03 4.63 -15.88
C THR A 966 42.16 5.16 -14.44
N LYS A 967 41.15 5.85 -13.90
CA LYS A 967 41.14 6.46 -12.55
C LYS A 967 40.86 5.46 -11.41
N LEU A 968 41.06 4.16 -11.63
CA LEU A 968 40.80 3.11 -10.64
C LEU A 968 42.04 2.83 -9.78
N SER A 969 41.84 2.28 -8.58
CA SER A 969 42.96 1.94 -7.70
C SER A 969 43.68 0.69 -8.18
N THR A 970 45.01 0.73 -8.26
CA THR A 970 45.88 -0.44 -8.42
C THR A 970 46.09 -1.21 -7.11
N ASN A 971 45.57 -0.73 -5.97
CA ASN A 971 45.56 -1.51 -4.73
C ASN A 971 44.52 -2.64 -4.85
N PRO A 972 44.92 -3.94 -4.77
CA PRO A 972 44.02 -5.06 -4.95
C PRO A 972 42.85 -5.08 -3.97
N LEU A 973 43.07 -4.64 -2.72
CA LEU A 973 42.05 -4.60 -1.67
C LEU A 973 41.02 -3.47 -1.87
N ARG A 974 41.24 -2.57 -2.84
CA ARG A 974 40.36 -1.46 -3.22
C ARG A 974 39.92 -1.52 -4.69
N ASN A 975 39.98 -2.69 -5.31
CA ASN A 975 39.61 -2.92 -6.70
C ASN A 975 38.81 -4.22 -6.83
N CYS A 976 37.69 -4.20 -7.58
CA CYS A 976 36.79 -5.35 -7.74
C CYS A 976 37.51 -6.61 -8.25
N ALA A 977 38.40 -6.44 -9.25
CA ALA A 977 39.19 -7.52 -9.80
C ALA A 977 40.18 -8.09 -8.77
N GLY A 978 40.86 -7.23 -8.02
CA GLY A 978 41.81 -7.65 -6.98
C GLY A 978 41.14 -8.38 -5.81
N ILE A 979 39.98 -7.88 -5.35
CA ILE A 979 39.21 -8.51 -4.27
C ILE A 979 38.73 -9.90 -4.70
N ALA A 980 38.13 -10.03 -5.88
CA ALA A 980 37.65 -11.32 -6.39
C ALA A 980 38.78 -12.31 -6.66
N ALA A 981 39.94 -11.83 -7.16
CA ALA A 981 41.14 -12.66 -7.31
C ALA A 981 41.63 -13.21 -5.96
N ILE A 982 41.73 -12.36 -4.93
CA ILE A 982 42.16 -12.76 -3.57
C ILE A 982 41.17 -13.75 -2.95
N ALA A 983 39.86 -13.51 -3.07
CA ALA A 983 38.83 -14.44 -2.61
C ALA A 983 38.94 -15.82 -3.30
N THR A 984 39.19 -15.82 -4.61
CA THR A 984 39.38 -17.05 -5.39
C THR A 984 40.67 -17.79 -5.01
N MET A 985 41.80 -17.08 -4.81
CA MET A 985 43.04 -17.68 -4.30
C MET A 985 42.85 -18.31 -2.92
N LYS A 986 42.13 -17.63 -2.03
CA LYS A 986 41.78 -18.10 -0.68
C LYS A 986 40.91 -19.36 -0.73
N MET A 987 39.93 -19.44 -1.63
CA MET A 987 39.13 -20.65 -1.87
C MET A 987 39.95 -21.83 -2.44
N LEU A 988 40.93 -21.54 -3.30
CA LEU A 988 41.86 -22.54 -3.84
C LEU A 988 42.99 -22.94 -2.87
N GLY A 989 43.15 -22.21 -1.76
CA GLY A 989 44.21 -22.44 -0.77
C GLY A 989 45.61 -21.95 -1.18
N ILE A 990 45.73 -21.12 -2.23
CA ILE A 990 47.02 -20.68 -2.81
C ILE A 990 47.85 -19.87 -1.81
N ARG A 991 49.12 -20.24 -1.66
CA ARG A 991 50.11 -19.60 -0.77
C ARG A 991 51.54 -19.61 -1.32
N SER A 992 51.83 -20.46 -2.31
CA SER A 992 53.17 -20.69 -2.86
C SER A 992 53.62 -19.68 -3.93
N VAL A 993 52.67 -19.04 -4.63
CA VAL A 993 52.93 -18.12 -5.74
C VAL A 993 52.28 -16.75 -5.54
N GLY A 994 52.92 -15.71 -6.07
CA GLY A 994 52.35 -14.37 -6.22
C GLY A 994 51.77 -14.18 -7.63
N LEU A 995 50.69 -13.42 -7.75
CA LEU A 995 49.99 -13.19 -9.03
C LEU A 995 49.96 -11.70 -9.40
N SER A 996 50.19 -11.40 -10.67
CA SER A 996 50.10 -10.03 -11.22
C SER A 996 48.96 -9.92 -12.24
N LEU A 997 48.21 -8.81 -12.20
CA LEU A 997 46.92 -8.64 -12.86
C LEU A 997 46.88 -7.35 -13.69
N ASP A 998 46.77 -7.49 -15.02
CA ASP A 998 46.49 -6.40 -15.96
C ASP A 998 44.96 -6.32 -16.21
N LEU A 999 44.32 -5.20 -15.86
CA LEU A 999 42.87 -4.99 -16.04
C LEU A 999 42.60 -4.10 -17.24
N HIS A 1000 41.75 -4.56 -18.18
CA HIS A 1000 41.27 -3.75 -19.29
C HIS A 1000 39.76 -3.52 -19.18
N LYS A 1001 39.40 -2.27 -18.85
CA LYS A 1001 38.02 -1.80 -18.71
C LYS A 1001 37.36 -1.56 -20.07
N GLY A 1002 36.43 -2.43 -20.45
CA GLY A 1002 35.49 -2.15 -21.54
C GLY A 1002 34.29 -1.33 -21.07
N LEU A 1003 33.89 -1.46 -19.80
CA LEU A 1003 32.62 -0.93 -19.31
C LEU A 1003 32.76 0.35 -18.45
N PRO A 1004 32.13 1.48 -18.84
CA PRO A 1004 32.17 2.71 -18.04
C PRO A 1004 31.53 2.51 -16.66
N LEU A 1005 32.07 3.21 -15.65
CA LEU A 1005 31.58 3.20 -14.27
C LEU A 1005 30.16 3.80 -14.19
N GLY A 1006 29.37 3.37 -13.19
CA GLY A 1006 28.01 3.88 -12.94
C GLY A 1006 26.96 3.61 -14.02
N SER A 1007 27.33 3.00 -15.14
CA SER A 1007 26.50 2.84 -16.35
C SER A 1007 25.24 2.00 -16.19
N GLY A 1008 25.20 1.08 -15.22
CA GLY A 1008 24.12 0.10 -15.06
C GLY A 1008 24.31 -1.20 -15.86
N LEU A 1009 25.47 -1.38 -16.50
CA LEU A 1009 25.84 -2.56 -17.29
C LEU A 1009 26.76 -3.56 -16.55
N GLY A 1010 26.71 -3.59 -15.21
CA GLY A 1010 27.51 -4.54 -14.41
C GLY A 1010 29.03 -4.31 -14.38
N SER A 1011 29.52 -3.08 -14.60
CA SER A 1011 30.97 -2.80 -14.70
C SER A 1011 31.83 -3.31 -13.52
N SER A 1012 31.34 -3.26 -12.28
CA SER A 1012 32.05 -3.86 -11.12
C SER A 1012 32.08 -5.39 -11.20
N ALA A 1013 30.91 -6.00 -11.43
CA ALA A 1013 30.70 -7.43 -11.56
C ALA A 1013 31.51 -8.06 -12.71
N ALA A 1014 31.62 -7.40 -13.87
CA ALA A 1014 32.43 -7.90 -14.99
C ALA A 1014 33.92 -7.98 -14.63
N SER A 1015 34.48 -6.93 -14.01
CA SER A 1015 35.86 -6.97 -13.51
C SER A 1015 36.09 -8.07 -12.46
N ALA A 1016 35.14 -8.26 -11.55
CA ALA A 1016 35.22 -9.31 -10.54
C ALA A 1016 35.12 -10.73 -11.15
N ALA A 1017 34.18 -10.94 -12.06
CA ALA A 1017 33.97 -12.20 -12.78
C ALA A 1017 35.19 -12.59 -13.62
N ALA A 1018 35.74 -11.66 -14.40
CA ALA A 1018 36.92 -11.90 -15.22
C ALA A 1018 38.13 -12.31 -14.37
N ALA A 1019 38.33 -11.66 -13.21
CA ALA A 1019 39.41 -11.97 -12.29
C ALA A 1019 39.23 -13.29 -11.54
N ALA A 1020 38.02 -13.59 -11.06
CA ALA A 1020 37.72 -14.87 -10.41
C ALA A 1020 37.89 -16.04 -11.39
N VAL A 1021 37.40 -15.91 -12.62
CA VAL A 1021 37.66 -16.90 -13.68
C VAL A 1021 39.15 -16.97 -13.99
N ALA A 1022 39.88 -15.86 -14.09
CA ALA A 1022 41.33 -15.90 -14.38
C ALA A 1022 42.12 -16.69 -13.32
N VAL A 1023 41.84 -16.47 -12.04
CA VAL A 1023 42.47 -17.25 -10.95
C VAL A 1023 42.05 -18.73 -11.01
N ASN A 1024 40.79 -19.04 -11.30
CA ASN A 1024 40.38 -20.43 -11.44
C ASN A 1024 41.01 -21.13 -12.66
N GLU A 1025 41.15 -20.43 -13.78
CA GLU A 1025 41.77 -20.92 -15.02
C GLU A 1025 43.26 -21.19 -14.86
N ILE A 1026 44.02 -20.27 -14.24
CA ILE A 1026 45.48 -20.42 -14.10
C ILE A 1026 45.87 -21.66 -13.26
N PHE A 1027 45.01 -22.07 -12.32
CA PHE A 1027 45.14 -23.30 -11.51
C PHE A 1027 44.32 -24.50 -12.02
N GLY A 1028 43.82 -24.44 -13.26
CA GLY A 1028 43.20 -25.59 -13.94
C GLY A 1028 41.80 -25.95 -13.44
N ARG A 1029 40.92 -24.94 -13.34
CA ARG A 1029 39.45 -25.02 -13.15
C ARG A 1029 39.01 -25.91 -11.99
N LYS A 1030 39.43 -25.59 -10.76
CA LYS A 1030 39.07 -26.38 -9.56
C LYS A 1030 37.77 -25.95 -8.89
N LEU A 1031 37.33 -24.71 -9.09
CA LEU A 1031 36.08 -24.17 -8.53
C LEU A 1031 34.95 -24.22 -9.56
N GLY A 1032 33.74 -24.53 -9.08
CA GLY A 1032 32.51 -24.43 -9.86
C GLY A 1032 31.93 -23.00 -9.87
N SER A 1033 31.00 -22.72 -10.79
CA SER A 1033 30.46 -21.38 -11.03
C SER A 1033 29.92 -20.70 -9.76
N ASP A 1034 29.18 -21.42 -8.92
CA ASP A 1034 28.57 -20.86 -7.70
C ASP A 1034 29.63 -20.37 -6.69
N GLN A 1035 30.79 -21.04 -6.64
CA GLN A 1035 31.93 -20.63 -5.81
C GLN A 1035 32.60 -19.37 -6.38
N LEU A 1036 32.68 -19.24 -7.71
CA LEU A 1036 33.17 -18.02 -8.36
C LEU A 1036 32.20 -16.85 -8.14
N VAL A 1037 30.88 -17.10 -8.12
CA VAL A 1037 29.88 -16.08 -7.77
C VAL A 1037 30.04 -15.64 -6.31
N LEU A 1038 30.29 -16.56 -5.38
CA LEU A 1038 30.63 -16.21 -3.98
C LEU A 1038 31.93 -15.36 -3.90
N ALA A 1039 32.98 -15.71 -4.64
CA ALA A 1039 34.21 -14.92 -4.70
C ALA A 1039 34.00 -13.52 -5.33
N GLY A 1040 33.09 -13.40 -6.30
CA GLY A 1040 32.67 -12.12 -6.86
C GLY A 1040 31.75 -11.31 -5.94
N LEU A 1041 30.92 -11.97 -5.12
CA LEU A 1041 30.10 -11.31 -4.09
C LEU A 1041 30.96 -10.68 -2.99
N GLU A 1042 32.12 -11.27 -2.62
CA GLU A 1042 33.10 -10.62 -1.73
C GLU A 1042 33.63 -9.28 -2.29
N SER A 1043 33.54 -9.04 -3.60
CA SER A 1043 33.82 -7.77 -4.27
C SER A 1043 32.61 -6.83 -4.24
N GLU A 1044 31.45 -7.27 -4.76
CA GLU A 1044 30.25 -6.41 -4.82
C GLU A 1044 29.82 -5.91 -3.43
N ALA A 1045 29.93 -6.75 -2.40
CA ALA A 1045 29.67 -6.38 -1.00
C ALA A 1045 30.42 -5.13 -0.52
N LYS A 1046 31.62 -4.86 -1.06
CA LYS A 1046 32.49 -3.73 -0.68
C LYS A 1046 32.27 -2.47 -1.53
N VAL A 1047 31.44 -2.54 -2.58
CA VAL A 1047 31.33 -1.50 -3.62
C VAL A 1047 29.89 -1.11 -3.94
N SER A 1048 29.00 -2.09 -4.14
CA SER A 1048 27.62 -1.92 -4.60
C SER A 1048 26.58 -2.53 -3.64
N GLY A 1049 27.00 -3.44 -2.75
CA GLY A 1049 26.20 -4.20 -1.80
C GLY A 1049 26.09 -5.68 -2.18
N TYR A 1050 25.53 -6.51 -1.28
CA TYR A 1050 25.50 -7.97 -1.43
C TYR A 1050 24.38 -8.44 -2.38
N HIS A 1051 24.55 -8.20 -3.68
CA HIS A 1051 23.57 -8.54 -4.73
C HIS A 1051 24.21 -9.43 -5.79
N ALA A 1052 23.54 -10.54 -6.15
CA ALA A 1052 24.03 -11.50 -7.14
C ALA A 1052 23.46 -11.26 -8.55
N ASP A 1053 22.53 -10.32 -8.70
CA ASP A 1053 21.80 -9.94 -9.92
C ASP A 1053 22.71 -9.65 -11.14
N ASN A 1054 23.89 -9.08 -10.92
CA ASN A 1054 24.90 -8.83 -11.96
C ASN A 1054 26.01 -9.90 -11.97
N ILE A 1055 26.57 -10.24 -10.81
CA ILE A 1055 27.75 -11.12 -10.74
C ILE A 1055 27.44 -12.59 -11.10
N ALA A 1056 26.23 -13.07 -10.85
CA ALA A 1056 25.82 -14.41 -11.26
C ALA A 1056 25.73 -14.57 -12.78
N PRO A 1057 24.96 -13.76 -13.55
CA PRO A 1057 24.96 -13.86 -15.01
C PRO A 1057 26.31 -13.50 -15.64
N ALA A 1058 27.10 -12.58 -15.06
CA ALA A 1058 28.44 -12.29 -15.56
C ALA A 1058 29.35 -13.53 -15.58
N ILE A 1059 29.19 -14.44 -14.61
CA ILE A 1059 29.97 -15.69 -14.52
C ILE A 1059 29.29 -16.84 -15.26
N MET A 1060 27.98 -17.02 -15.12
CA MET A 1060 27.26 -18.21 -15.61
C MET A 1060 26.73 -18.08 -17.05
N GLY A 1061 26.57 -16.85 -17.54
CA GLY A 1061 25.87 -16.56 -18.79
C GLY A 1061 24.35 -16.77 -18.70
N GLY A 1062 23.67 -16.45 -19.81
CA GLY A 1062 22.22 -16.55 -19.95
C GLY A 1062 21.47 -15.60 -19.01
N PHE A 1063 20.30 -16.04 -18.54
CA PHE A 1063 19.57 -15.42 -17.44
C PHE A 1063 19.85 -16.23 -16.16
N VAL A 1064 20.02 -15.56 -15.02
CA VAL A 1064 20.13 -16.23 -13.72
C VAL A 1064 19.11 -15.64 -12.75
N LEU A 1065 18.30 -16.53 -12.17
CA LEU A 1065 17.37 -16.26 -11.08
C LEU A 1065 18.06 -16.59 -9.75
N ILE A 1066 18.10 -15.62 -8.83
CA ILE A 1066 18.60 -15.81 -7.47
C ILE A 1066 17.41 -16.22 -6.60
N ARG A 1067 17.48 -17.39 -5.96
CA ARG A 1067 16.40 -17.90 -5.09
C ARG A 1067 16.66 -17.67 -3.61
N ASN A 1068 17.94 -17.68 -3.21
CA ASN A 1068 18.39 -17.44 -1.85
C ASN A 1068 19.86 -16.99 -1.86
N TYR A 1069 20.29 -16.29 -0.81
CA TYR A 1069 21.67 -15.89 -0.57
C TYR A 1069 22.35 -16.75 0.52
N GLU A 1070 21.58 -17.32 1.47
CA GLU A 1070 22.12 -18.11 2.60
C GLU A 1070 21.34 -19.43 2.81
N PRO A 1071 21.82 -20.58 2.30
CA PRO A 1071 22.90 -20.72 1.33
C PRO A 1071 22.53 -20.12 -0.04
N LEU A 1072 23.55 -19.74 -0.81
CA LEU A 1072 23.38 -19.19 -2.16
C LEU A 1072 22.75 -20.25 -3.08
N ASP A 1073 21.56 -19.95 -3.62
CA ASP A 1073 20.81 -20.81 -4.54
C ASP A 1073 20.57 -20.05 -5.86
N LEU A 1074 21.34 -20.44 -6.88
CA LEU A 1074 21.31 -19.84 -8.21
C LEU A 1074 20.62 -20.77 -9.19
N LYS A 1075 19.66 -20.23 -9.95
CA LYS A 1075 18.93 -20.96 -10.98
C LYS A 1075 19.17 -20.32 -12.35
N PRO A 1076 20.12 -20.83 -13.15
CA PRO A 1076 20.23 -20.49 -14.56
C PRO A 1076 18.94 -20.84 -15.31
N LEU A 1077 18.34 -19.85 -15.95
CA LEU A 1077 17.15 -19.99 -16.79
C LEU A 1077 17.61 -20.12 -18.24
N ARG A 1078 17.37 -21.28 -18.84
CA ARG A 1078 17.83 -21.59 -20.21
C ARG A 1078 16.86 -21.02 -21.24
N PHE A 1079 17.21 -19.87 -21.79
CA PHE A 1079 16.59 -19.38 -23.03
C PHE A 1079 16.86 -20.37 -24.18
N PRO A 1080 15.86 -20.70 -25.04
CA PRO A 1080 16.01 -21.70 -26.09
C PRO A 1080 17.24 -21.47 -27.00
N SER A 1081 17.87 -22.55 -27.48
CA SER A 1081 19.11 -22.50 -28.26
C SER A 1081 18.89 -22.17 -29.73
N ASP A 1082 17.74 -22.55 -30.25
CA ASP A 1082 17.20 -22.26 -31.59
C ASP A 1082 16.72 -20.81 -31.77
N LYS A 1083 16.53 -20.08 -30.67
CA LYS A 1083 16.07 -18.69 -30.67
C LYS A 1083 17.19 -17.70 -30.33
N ASP A 1084 17.23 -16.62 -31.08
CA ASP A 1084 17.97 -15.40 -30.74
C ASP A 1084 17.14 -14.48 -29.84
N LEU A 1085 17.85 -13.67 -29.04
CA LEU A 1085 17.29 -12.57 -28.26
C LEU A 1085 18.26 -11.41 -28.34
N PHE A 1086 17.75 -10.23 -28.67
CA PHE A 1086 18.54 -9.00 -28.80
C PHE A 1086 18.09 -7.97 -27.77
N PHE A 1087 19.05 -7.14 -27.36
CA PHE A 1087 18.85 -5.99 -26.50
C PHE A 1087 19.40 -4.74 -27.19
N VAL A 1088 18.61 -3.66 -27.19
CA VAL A 1088 19.12 -2.31 -27.50
C VAL A 1088 19.50 -1.66 -26.18
N LEU A 1089 20.78 -1.34 -26.02
CA LEU A 1089 21.34 -0.71 -24.83
C LEU A 1089 21.72 0.72 -25.17
N VAL A 1090 21.10 1.70 -24.51
CA VAL A 1090 21.36 3.13 -24.74
C VAL A 1090 21.85 3.77 -23.46
N SER A 1091 23.16 4.02 -23.40
CA SER A 1091 23.85 4.57 -22.24
C SER A 1091 24.09 6.08 -22.42
N PRO A 1092 23.53 6.95 -21.56
CA PRO A 1092 23.81 8.38 -21.59
C PRO A 1092 25.17 8.74 -20.94
N GLU A 1093 25.71 9.90 -21.31
CA GLU A 1093 26.83 10.59 -20.63
C GLU A 1093 26.35 11.19 -19.28
N PHE A 1094 25.85 10.33 -18.40
CA PHE A 1094 25.31 10.67 -17.08
C PHE A 1094 25.70 9.57 -16.09
N GLU A 1095 26.07 9.94 -14.87
CA GLU A 1095 26.38 8.99 -13.79
C GLU A 1095 25.31 9.08 -12.70
N ALA A 1096 24.54 8.01 -12.53
CA ALA A 1096 23.54 7.87 -11.48
C ALA A 1096 24.14 7.06 -10.31
N PRO A 1097 24.46 7.66 -9.15
CA PRO A 1097 25.09 6.91 -8.06
C PRO A 1097 24.15 5.84 -7.50
N THR A 1098 24.56 4.58 -7.55
CA THR A 1098 23.76 3.41 -7.13
C THR A 1098 23.14 3.59 -5.73
N LYS A 1099 23.86 4.21 -4.78
CA LYS A 1099 23.33 4.51 -3.45
C LYS A 1099 22.12 5.45 -3.48
N LYS A 1100 22.09 6.46 -4.36
CA LYS A 1100 20.92 7.34 -4.56
C LYS A 1100 19.77 6.59 -5.24
N MET A 1101 20.07 5.81 -6.29
CA MET A 1101 19.07 5.03 -7.03
C MET A 1101 18.42 3.92 -6.17
N ARG A 1102 19.13 3.40 -5.16
CA ARG A 1102 18.57 2.50 -4.13
C ARG A 1102 17.81 3.28 -3.05
N ALA A 1103 18.38 4.36 -2.50
CA ALA A 1103 17.76 5.15 -1.44
C ALA A 1103 16.48 5.92 -1.85
N ALA A 1104 16.21 6.05 -3.15
CA ALA A 1104 14.96 6.63 -3.65
C ALA A 1104 13.77 5.65 -3.62
N LEU A 1105 14.00 4.34 -3.51
CA LEU A 1105 12.92 3.36 -3.52
C LEU A 1105 12.01 3.51 -2.29
N PRO A 1106 10.69 3.28 -2.43
CA PRO A 1106 9.77 3.41 -1.31
C PRO A 1106 9.99 2.27 -0.30
N THR A 1107 9.87 2.60 0.98
CA THR A 1107 9.94 1.63 2.09
C THR A 1107 8.69 0.76 2.19
N GLU A 1108 7.55 1.26 1.68
CA GLU A 1108 6.26 0.57 1.65
C GLU A 1108 5.72 0.46 0.22
N ILE A 1109 4.99 -0.61 -0.05
CA ILE A 1109 4.48 -0.92 -1.40
C ILE A 1109 3.00 -1.28 -1.31
N PRO A 1110 2.09 -0.58 -2.03
CA PRO A 1110 0.68 -0.95 -2.07
C PRO A 1110 0.49 -2.40 -2.53
N MET A 1111 -0.37 -3.15 -1.84
CA MET A 1111 -0.60 -4.58 -2.14
C MET A 1111 -0.97 -4.84 -3.61
N VAL A 1112 -1.71 -3.93 -4.25
CA VAL A 1112 -2.04 -3.99 -5.67
C VAL A 1112 -0.80 -3.90 -6.58
N HIS A 1113 0.21 -3.09 -6.24
CA HIS A 1113 1.48 -3.04 -6.98
C HIS A 1113 2.35 -4.26 -6.69
N HIS A 1114 2.36 -4.78 -5.45
CA HIS A 1114 3.07 -6.01 -5.10
C HIS A 1114 2.53 -7.23 -5.86
N VAL A 1115 1.20 -7.42 -5.89
CA VAL A 1115 0.54 -8.51 -6.64
C VAL A 1115 0.80 -8.36 -8.14
N TRP A 1116 0.70 -7.13 -8.68
CA TRP A 1116 0.99 -6.87 -10.08
C TRP A 1116 2.45 -7.21 -10.45
N ASN A 1117 3.43 -6.67 -9.73
CA ASN A 1117 4.84 -6.97 -9.99
C ASN A 1117 5.16 -8.47 -9.81
N SER A 1118 4.52 -9.15 -8.85
CA SER A 1118 4.70 -10.61 -8.67
C SER A 1118 4.18 -11.41 -9.87
N SER A 1119 3.04 -11.02 -10.43
CA SER A 1119 2.52 -11.58 -11.70
C SER A 1119 3.51 -11.34 -12.85
N GLN A 1120 4.00 -10.11 -13.00
CA GLN A 1120 4.91 -9.77 -14.10
C GLN A 1120 6.31 -10.41 -13.92
N ALA A 1121 6.77 -10.63 -12.69
CA ALA A 1121 7.99 -11.38 -12.40
C ALA A 1121 7.85 -12.87 -12.75
N ALA A 1122 6.70 -13.49 -12.46
CA ALA A 1122 6.42 -14.85 -12.92
C ALA A 1122 6.38 -14.92 -14.47
N ALA A 1123 5.78 -13.93 -15.12
CA ALA A 1123 5.74 -13.82 -16.58
C ALA A 1123 7.14 -13.64 -17.21
N LEU A 1124 8.06 -12.89 -16.57
CA LEU A 1124 9.47 -12.82 -17.00
C LEU A 1124 10.11 -14.21 -17.02
N VAL A 1125 9.97 -14.98 -15.94
CA VAL A 1125 10.58 -16.32 -15.83
C VAL A 1125 9.98 -17.29 -16.85
N ALA A 1126 8.66 -17.26 -17.06
CA ALA A 1126 7.99 -18.05 -18.10
C ALA A 1126 8.50 -17.68 -19.50
N ALA A 1127 8.49 -16.39 -19.84
CA ALA A 1127 8.93 -15.88 -21.14
C ALA A 1127 10.39 -16.21 -21.48
N VAL A 1128 11.28 -16.23 -20.48
CA VAL A 1128 12.68 -16.69 -20.68
C VAL A 1128 12.72 -18.18 -21.03
N LEU A 1129 11.96 -19.03 -20.33
CA LEU A 1129 12.00 -20.48 -20.52
C LEU A 1129 11.29 -20.94 -21.81
N GLU A 1130 10.21 -20.26 -22.19
CA GLU A 1130 9.50 -20.50 -23.46
C GLU A 1130 10.20 -19.83 -24.66
N GLY A 1131 11.07 -18.84 -24.39
CA GLY A 1131 11.71 -18.01 -25.40
C GLY A 1131 10.70 -17.11 -26.13
N ASP A 1132 9.78 -16.47 -25.40
CA ASP A 1132 8.89 -15.45 -25.93
C ASP A 1132 9.46 -14.05 -25.65
N ALA A 1133 10.17 -13.50 -26.64
CA ALA A 1133 10.72 -12.14 -26.58
C ALA A 1133 9.63 -11.06 -26.45
N VAL A 1134 8.40 -11.32 -26.90
CA VAL A 1134 7.28 -10.38 -26.84
C VAL A 1134 6.68 -10.35 -25.43
N MET A 1135 6.47 -11.51 -24.80
CA MET A 1135 6.06 -11.58 -23.40
C MET A 1135 7.16 -11.03 -22.47
N LEU A 1136 8.43 -11.34 -22.74
CA LEU A 1136 9.57 -10.80 -22.01
C LEU A 1136 9.59 -9.26 -22.05
N GLY A 1137 9.41 -8.69 -23.25
CA GLY A 1137 9.29 -7.24 -23.46
C GLY A 1137 8.14 -6.61 -22.67
N LYS A 1138 6.94 -7.19 -22.78
CA LYS A 1138 5.75 -6.68 -22.06
C LYS A 1138 5.94 -6.76 -20.55
N ALA A 1139 6.46 -7.87 -20.03
CA ALA A 1139 6.65 -8.10 -18.61
C ALA A 1139 7.71 -7.15 -18.01
N LEU A 1140 8.88 -7.00 -18.63
CA LEU A 1140 9.94 -6.09 -18.12
C LEU A 1140 9.53 -4.61 -18.17
N SER A 1141 8.63 -4.24 -19.08
CA SER A 1141 8.10 -2.87 -19.19
C SER A 1141 7.03 -2.55 -18.14
N SER A 1142 6.50 -3.54 -17.43
CA SER A 1142 5.27 -3.43 -16.64
C SER A 1142 5.49 -3.11 -15.16
N ASP A 1143 6.70 -2.73 -14.74
CA ASP A 1143 7.01 -2.40 -13.34
C ASP A 1143 6.13 -1.26 -12.77
N LYS A 1144 5.61 -1.45 -11.55
CA LYS A 1144 4.84 -0.47 -10.77
C LYS A 1144 5.50 -0.06 -9.45
N ILE A 1145 6.74 -0.46 -9.21
CA ILE A 1145 7.46 -0.28 -7.95
C ILE A 1145 8.82 0.39 -8.16
N VAL A 1146 9.72 -0.20 -8.95
CA VAL A 1146 11.15 0.19 -8.94
C VAL A 1146 11.47 1.18 -10.06
N GLU A 1147 11.05 0.89 -11.29
CA GLU A 1147 11.23 1.78 -12.43
C GLU A 1147 10.51 3.14 -12.28
N PRO A 1148 9.22 3.22 -11.86
CA PRO A 1148 8.53 4.51 -11.75
C PRO A 1148 9.18 5.47 -10.75
N THR A 1149 9.82 4.95 -9.71
CA THR A 1149 10.53 5.75 -8.70
C THR A 1149 11.95 6.12 -9.16
N ARG A 1150 12.57 5.34 -10.05
CA ARG A 1150 13.93 5.59 -10.58
C ARG A 1150 13.96 6.42 -11.86
N ALA A 1151 12.98 6.30 -12.74
CA ALA A 1151 12.96 6.99 -14.02
C ALA A 1151 13.04 8.53 -13.90
N PRO A 1152 12.38 9.20 -12.92
CA PRO A 1152 12.51 10.66 -12.74
C PRO A 1152 13.92 11.14 -12.37
N LEU A 1153 14.80 10.25 -11.90
CA LEU A 1153 16.19 10.55 -11.54
C LEU A 1153 17.14 10.52 -12.75
N ILE A 1154 16.65 10.10 -13.92
CA ILE A 1154 17.42 9.98 -15.17
C ILE A 1154 16.77 10.90 -16.22
N PRO A 1155 17.38 12.06 -16.54
CA PRO A 1155 16.79 13.03 -17.47
C PRO A 1155 16.37 12.40 -18.81
N GLY A 1156 15.08 12.54 -19.16
CA GLY A 1156 14.50 12.05 -20.41
C GLY A 1156 14.11 10.56 -20.44
N MET A 1157 14.33 9.77 -19.38
CA MET A 1157 14.15 8.31 -19.39
C MET A 1157 12.74 7.85 -19.83
N GLU A 1158 11.68 8.52 -19.38
CA GLU A 1158 10.30 8.18 -19.80
C GLU A 1158 10.07 8.40 -21.30
N ALA A 1159 10.64 9.48 -21.86
CA ALA A 1159 10.56 9.77 -23.28
C ALA A 1159 11.36 8.75 -24.11
N VAL A 1160 12.49 8.25 -23.58
CA VAL A 1160 13.29 7.18 -24.20
C VAL A 1160 12.51 5.85 -24.19
N LYS A 1161 11.90 5.48 -23.06
CA LYS A 1161 11.05 4.29 -22.96
C LYS A 1161 9.86 4.37 -23.92
N LYS A 1162 9.22 5.54 -24.03
CA LYS A 1162 8.16 5.79 -25.01
C LYS A 1162 8.66 5.66 -26.46
N ALA A 1163 9.77 6.32 -26.81
CA ALA A 1163 10.34 6.27 -28.15
C ALA A 1163 10.77 4.85 -28.57
N ALA A 1164 11.28 4.03 -27.64
CA ALA A 1164 11.59 2.63 -27.90
C ALA A 1164 10.35 1.81 -28.30
N LEU A 1165 9.24 1.99 -27.56
CA LEU A 1165 7.97 1.29 -27.82
C LEU A 1165 7.32 1.79 -29.12
N GLU A 1166 7.33 3.11 -29.38
CA GLU A 1166 6.82 3.69 -30.63
C GLU A 1166 7.66 3.29 -31.86
N ALA A 1167 8.95 3.02 -31.68
CA ALA A 1167 9.85 2.46 -32.71
C ALA A 1167 9.74 0.92 -32.87
N GLY A 1168 8.88 0.26 -32.10
CA GLY A 1168 8.57 -1.17 -32.26
C GLY A 1168 9.34 -2.14 -31.36
N ALA A 1169 10.00 -1.68 -30.30
CA ALA A 1169 10.51 -2.57 -29.26
C ALA A 1169 9.37 -3.29 -28.54
N PHE A 1170 9.56 -4.57 -28.17
CA PHE A 1170 8.56 -5.31 -27.39
C PHE A 1170 8.47 -4.82 -25.94
N GLY A 1171 9.53 -4.16 -25.46
CA GLY A 1171 9.60 -3.57 -24.14
C GLY A 1171 10.82 -2.70 -23.93
N CYS A 1172 10.81 -1.87 -22.89
CA CYS A 1172 11.95 -1.08 -22.45
C CYS A 1172 11.90 -0.80 -20.94
N THR A 1173 13.06 -0.84 -20.27
CA THR A 1173 13.23 -0.50 -18.84
C THR A 1173 14.63 0.08 -18.55
N ILE A 1174 14.97 0.27 -17.27
CA ILE A 1174 16.27 0.76 -16.78
C ILE A 1174 17.16 -0.44 -16.42
N SER A 1175 18.44 -0.42 -16.82
CA SER A 1175 19.40 -1.48 -16.49
C SER A 1175 20.03 -1.29 -15.10
N GLY A 1176 19.82 -2.25 -14.20
CA GLY A 1176 20.48 -2.35 -12.90
C GLY A 1176 20.12 -1.19 -11.98
N ALA A 1177 21.10 -0.34 -11.67
CA ALA A 1177 20.95 0.86 -10.86
C ALA A 1177 21.72 2.06 -11.45
N GLY A 1178 22.01 2.00 -12.76
CA GLY A 1178 22.58 3.09 -13.54
C GLY A 1178 21.59 3.61 -14.58
N PRO A 1179 21.98 4.56 -15.46
CA PRO A 1179 21.05 5.27 -16.33
C PRO A 1179 20.90 4.66 -17.74
N THR A 1180 21.48 3.49 -18.01
CA THR A 1180 21.31 2.82 -19.32
C THR A 1180 19.87 2.33 -19.50
N ALA A 1181 19.21 2.77 -20.56
CA ALA A 1181 17.95 2.22 -21.01
C ALA A 1181 18.20 0.90 -21.77
N VAL A 1182 17.40 -0.13 -21.50
CA VAL A 1182 17.45 -1.42 -22.19
C VAL A 1182 16.09 -1.75 -22.81
N ALA A 1183 16.07 -2.04 -24.11
CA ALA A 1183 14.89 -2.44 -24.86
C ALA A 1183 15.02 -3.85 -25.47
N VAL A 1184 13.92 -4.60 -25.52
CA VAL A 1184 13.88 -6.04 -25.90
C VAL A 1184 13.30 -6.22 -27.30
N ILE A 1185 13.99 -7.01 -28.14
CA ILE A 1185 13.73 -7.17 -29.58
C ILE A 1185 14.18 -8.55 -30.12
N ASP A 1186 13.74 -8.87 -31.34
CA ASP A 1186 14.00 -10.10 -32.10
C ASP A 1186 15.03 -9.96 -33.24
N SER A 1187 15.44 -8.74 -33.61
CA SER A 1187 16.22 -8.47 -34.84
C SER A 1187 17.21 -7.32 -34.64
N GLU A 1188 18.47 -7.55 -35.05
CA GLU A 1188 19.55 -6.56 -34.94
C GLU A 1188 19.28 -5.28 -35.76
N GLU A 1189 18.74 -5.45 -36.96
CA GLU A 1189 18.40 -4.36 -37.90
C GLU A 1189 17.35 -3.41 -37.31
N LYS A 1190 16.27 -3.97 -36.73
CA LYS A 1190 15.28 -3.19 -35.97
C LYS A 1190 15.93 -2.46 -34.80
N GLY A 1191 16.86 -3.13 -34.11
CA GLY A 1191 17.56 -2.60 -32.94
C GLY A 1191 18.39 -1.36 -33.22
N GLN A 1192 18.98 -1.25 -34.42
CA GLN A 1192 19.73 -0.05 -34.81
C GLN A 1192 18.78 1.16 -34.93
N VAL A 1193 17.66 1.01 -35.63
CA VAL A 1193 16.63 2.06 -35.79
C VAL A 1193 16.00 2.46 -34.45
N ILE A 1194 15.69 1.48 -33.59
CA ILE A 1194 15.19 1.72 -32.23
C ILE A 1194 16.24 2.48 -31.38
N GLY A 1195 17.52 2.10 -31.49
CA GLY A 1195 18.63 2.75 -30.82
C GLY A 1195 18.79 4.22 -31.21
N GLU A 1196 18.69 4.55 -32.50
CA GLU A 1196 18.69 5.94 -32.97
C GLU A 1196 17.53 6.75 -32.37
N LYS A 1197 16.31 6.19 -32.31
CA LYS A 1197 15.15 6.87 -31.72
C LYS A 1197 15.28 7.09 -30.22
N MET A 1198 15.87 6.12 -29.51
CA MET A 1198 16.19 6.25 -28.08
C MET A 1198 17.27 7.30 -27.81
N VAL A 1199 18.32 7.39 -28.63
CA VAL A 1199 19.36 8.44 -28.54
C VAL A 1199 18.77 9.81 -28.85
N GLU A 1200 17.92 9.92 -29.88
CA GLU A 1200 17.21 11.14 -30.25
C GLU A 1200 16.31 11.63 -29.09
N ALA A 1201 15.64 10.73 -28.37
CA ALA A 1201 14.84 11.06 -27.20
C ALA A 1201 15.66 11.54 -25.99
N PHE A 1202 16.77 10.86 -25.66
CA PHE A 1202 17.71 11.31 -24.61
C PHE A 1202 18.25 12.72 -24.90
N TRP A 1203 18.59 13.02 -26.16
CA TRP A 1203 19.09 14.33 -26.55
C TRP A 1203 18.01 15.42 -26.53
N LYS A 1204 16.82 15.15 -27.10
CA LYS A 1204 15.72 16.13 -27.19
C LYS A 1204 15.08 16.47 -25.85
N VAL A 1205 14.92 15.49 -24.95
CA VAL A 1205 14.14 15.64 -23.71
C VAL A 1205 15.02 15.61 -22.46
N GLY A 1206 16.07 14.78 -22.43
CA GLY A 1206 17.02 14.73 -21.32
C GLY A 1206 18.19 15.70 -21.45
N HIS A 1207 18.45 16.21 -22.65
CA HIS A 1207 19.69 16.92 -23.03
C HIS A 1207 20.97 16.13 -22.77
N LEU A 1208 20.84 14.80 -22.71
CA LEU A 1208 21.95 13.87 -22.53
C LEU A 1208 22.43 13.37 -23.90
N LYS A 1209 23.73 13.50 -24.16
CA LYS A 1209 24.37 12.66 -25.18
C LYS A 1209 24.27 11.21 -24.74
N SER A 1210 24.09 10.30 -25.69
CA SER A 1210 24.01 8.86 -25.40
C SER A 1210 24.54 8.05 -26.57
N VAL A 1211 24.98 6.83 -26.27
CA VAL A 1211 25.46 5.86 -27.26
C VAL A 1211 24.54 4.66 -27.24
N ALA A 1212 23.97 4.31 -28.39
CA ALA A 1212 23.24 3.08 -28.59
C ALA A 1212 24.18 1.93 -29.00
N SER A 1213 23.86 0.71 -28.56
CA SER A 1213 24.46 -0.51 -29.08
C SER A 1213 23.43 -1.64 -29.06
N VAL A 1214 23.45 -2.49 -30.08
CA VAL A 1214 22.62 -3.70 -30.14
C VAL A 1214 23.49 -4.91 -29.78
N LYS A 1215 23.00 -5.78 -28.89
CA LYS A 1215 23.74 -6.94 -28.36
C LYS A 1215 22.83 -8.16 -28.25
N LYS A 1216 23.36 -9.36 -28.50
CA LYS A 1216 22.67 -10.63 -28.22
C LYS A 1216 22.77 -10.99 -26.74
N LEU A 1217 21.88 -11.85 -26.27
CA LEU A 1217 22.04 -12.59 -25.02
C LEU A 1217 23.32 -13.44 -25.06
N ASP A 1218 24.28 -13.17 -24.15
CA ASP A 1218 25.45 -14.02 -23.98
C ASP A 1218 25.03 -15.29 -23.23
N LYS A 1219 25.15 -16.46 -23.87
CA LYS A 1219 24.76 -17.77 -23.31
C LYS A 1219 25.92 -18.51 -22.62
N VAL A 1220 27.07 -17.85 -22.38
CA VAL A 1220 28.34 -18.49 -21.93
C VAL A 1220 28.88 -17.87 -20.63
N GLY A 1221 28.79 -16.55 -20.45
CA GLY A 1221 29.37 -15.87 -19.29
C GLY A 1221 30.89 -15.72 -19.37
N ALA A 1222 31.53 -15.51 -18.21
CA ALA A 1222 32.96 -15.26 -18.12
C ALA A 1222 33.82 -16.46 -18.56
N ARG A 1223 34.80 -16.20 -19.43
CA ARG A 1223 35.47 -17.22 -20.25
C ARG A 1223 36.95 -16.91 -20.48
N LEU A 1224 37.75 -17.97 -20.61
CA LEU A 1224 39.13 -17.89 -21.09
C LEU A 1224 39.15 -17.49 -22.58
N VAL A 1225 40.00 -16.53 -22.91
CA VAL A 1225 40.21 -15.99 -24.27
C VAL A 1225 41.56 -16.43 -24.83
N ASN A 1226 42.60 -16.47 -23.99
CA ASN A 1226 43.93 -16.94 -24.36
C ASN A 1226 44.67 -17.48 -23.13
N SER A 1227 45.64 -18.37 -23.31
CA SER A 1227 46.54 -18.80 -22.24
C SER A 1227 47.93 -19.18 -22.77
N ILE A 1228 48.92 -19.12 -21.88
CA ILE A 1228 50.30 -19.51 -22.13
C ILE A 1228 50.60 -20.67 -21.17
N SER A 1229 50.69 -21.88 -21.70
CA SER A 1229 51.09 -23.07 -20.94
C SER A 1229 52.48 -22.91 -20.32
N ARG A 1230 52.68 -23.62 -19.20
CA ARG A 1230 53.92 -23.65 -18.43
C ARG A 1230 54.89 -24.73 -18.91
#